data_AF-A0A5S5CVA9-F1
#
_entry.id   AF-A0A5S5CVA9-F1
#
_cell.length_a   1.000
_cell.length_b   1.000
_cell.length_c   1.000
_cell.angle_alpha   90.00
_cell.angle_beta   90.00
_cell.angle_gamma   90.00
#
_symmetry.space_group_name_H-M   'P 1'
#
loop_
_entity.id
_entity.type
_entity.pdbx_description
1 polymer ?
#
loop_
_entity_poly.entity_id
_entity_poly.type
_entity_poly.pdbx_seq_one_letter_code
_entity_poly.pdbx_strand_id
1 'polypeptide(L)'
;MTIFQTYTGNAMLNNALMTVEALAGLKDVSEITPDLLMELYTKKDLKSINKRLKSYTMLFTKNGPLHNDKANGDRIYESLLTTIISNFEGEGPRVCEISGLRFRTSFSDLYKTALKKLNFPEKEIQKKDTTIGRTWFPLIGGLGSDAQALPQAKFAVQIHPICIVILQFLPLSSLLYRGGILLVDSSNFELSKTMVAKHAKTLSERIGLASVAESIENVKNFAKGDYLSNVLEILKEKEDLEESYSDLNMWSFSNSGTGASCGIDRVPNSLIRKLQTLYRNPKIANELKGILARNDSSYSFLESLEGNRDWFLLYPSIFGSGKKAIAYPGVSPDFLETYYQVIGQADLIPTAKYIAGLIEKYRSKSFEKLLEKSDAWNSPDYKVELYKVLLLATENGKWSFEHQIAILDNSNELPIKNNYYEFHKIVHYYTQQNIKNDDITAVDVSESKVFALCRWLISLIQRNSKASTIKVELLNSSKNANVRYNSVIIDALNDIYIPIVNIIAAFYDENFNFRKNGTNELLRIFFSQPIQPQFAYSPLNIATGDNSLIQRWIKKIRAFARDYQAYYYAKYKNIGTGNLPLKKFNKTVDSFINERDNFYMLLNEIIFNTNEYIKEETGSKQDKWSVEDLMTDPIGNSNRNVCVTAITFLLKETAVEPLKEKLEQN
;
A
#
# COMPACT_ATOMS: atom_id res chain seq x y z
N MET A 1 -4.40 -3.27 53.03
CA MET A 1 -4.73 -4.38 52.10
C MET A 1 -4.60 -3.86 50.68
N THR A 2 -3.81 -4.52 49.83
CA THR A 2 -3.70 -4.17 48.40
C THR A 2 -4.98 -4.54 47.66
N ILE A 3 -5.44 -3.66 46.75
CA ILE A 3 -6.65 -3.93 45.95
C ILE A 3 -6.32 -4.79 44.73
N PHE A 4 -5.31 -4.40 43.94
CA PHE A 4 -4.88 -5.11 42.72
C PHE A 4 -3.39 -5.37 42.75
N GLN A 5 -2.95 -6.57 42.36
CA GLN A 5 -1.51 -6.89 42.21
C GLN A 5 -0.97 -6.47 40.84
N THR A 6 -1.84 -6.44 39.82
CA THR A 6 -1.52 -6.09 38.43
C THR A 6 -2.68 -5.33 37.81
N TYR A 7 -2.45 -4.69 36.65
CA TYR A 7 -3.55 -4.13 35.86
C TYR A 7 -4.55 -5.21 35.41
N THR A 8 -5.77 -4.77 35.12
CA THR A 8 -6.97 -5.64 34.95
C THR A 8 -7.21 -6.06 33.51
N GLY A 9 -6.46 -5.53 32.55
CA GLY A 9 -6.72 -5.66 31.11
C GLY A 9 -7.93 -4.85 30.60
N ASN A 10 -8.74 -4.25 31.47
CA ASN A 10 -9.81 -3.34 31.06
C ASN A 10 -9.24 -1.91 30.89
N ALA A 11 -9.25 -1.37 29.67
CA ALA A 11 -8.65 -0.06 29.37
C ALA A 11 -9.17 1.07 30.26
N MET A 12 -10.48 1.10 30.55
CA MET A 12 -11.09 2.15 31.37
C MET A 12 -10.65 2.07 32.84
N LEU A 13 -10.70 0.87 33.42
CA LEU A 13 -10.26 0.65 34.79
C LEU A 13 -8.75 0.85 34.95
N ASN A 14 -7.96 0.39 33.97
CA ASN A 14 -6.51 0.59 33.95
C ASN A 14 -6.15 2.06 33.88
N ASN A 15 -6.81 2.85 33.00
CA ASN A 15 -6.57 4.28 32.92
C ASN A 15 -6.92 4.96 34.26
N ALA A 16 -8.03 4.56 34.91
CA ALA A 16 -8.40 5.11 36.22
C ALA A 16 -7.39 4.75 37.32
N LEU A 17 -6.88 3.52 37.33
CA LEU A 17 -5.80 3.08 38.23
C LEU A 17 -4.52 3.91 37.98
N MET A 18 -4.13 4.07 36.71
CA MET A 18 -2.99 4.90 36.31
C MET A 18 -3.18 6.38 36.70
N THR A 19 -4.41 6.89 36.68
CA THR A 19 -4.72 8.23 37.21
C THR A 19 -4.46 8.29 38.71
N VAL A 20 -4.91 7.29 39.48
CA VAL A 20 -4.66 7.20 40.92
C VAL A 20 -3.15 7.15 41.21
N GLU A 21 -2.40 6.30 40.49
CA GLU A 21 -0.93 6.24 40.62
C GLU A 21 -0.29 7.60 40.35
N ALA A 22 -0.70 8.29 39.27
CA ALA A 22 -0.16 9.61 38.93
C ALA A 22 -0.49 10.67 40.00
N LEU A 23 -1.69 10.64 40.57
CA LEU A 23 -2.13 11.60 41.59
C LEU A 23 -1.43 11.40 42.94
N ALA A 24 -1.08 10.15 43.28
CA ALA A 24 -0.37 9.79 44.50
C ALA A 24 1.16 9.70 44.33
N GLY A 25 1.68 9.72 43.09
CA GLY A 25 3.11 9.57 42.82
C GLY A 25 3.62 8.13 43.00
N LEU A 26 2.79 7.13 42.72
CA LEU A 26 3.11 5.71 42.91
C LEU A 26 3.86 5.10 41.73
N LYS A 27 4.68 4.09 42.02
CA LYS A 27 5.43 3.34 41.00
C LYS A 27 4.72 2.07 40.57
N ASP A 28 3.84 1.51 41.38
CA ASP A 28 3.14 0.26 41.08
C ASP A 28 1.65 0.30 41.51
N VAL A 29 0.81 -0.38 40.75
CA VAL A 29 -0.64 -0.49 41.01
C VAL A 29 -0.94 -1.22 42.32
N SER A 30 -0.05 -2.10 42.78
CA SER A 30 -0.12 -2.81 44.07
C SER A 30 0.00 -1.91 45.29
N GLU A 31 0.47 -0.68 45.12
CA GLU A 31 0.52 0.35 46.17
C GLU A 31 -0.86 0.99 46.40
N ILE A 32 -1.84 0.77 45.51
CA ILE A 32 -3.19 1.30 45.67
C ILE A 32 -3.96 0.49 46.73
N THR A 33 -4.25 1.15 47.85
CA THR A 33 -5.00 0.61 48.99
C THR A 33 -6.29 1.40 49.23
N PRO A 34 -7.28 0.85 49.96
CA PRO A 34 -8.49 1.59 50.34
C PRO A 34 -8.17 2.88 51.11
N ASP A 35 -7.19 2.84 52.02
CA ASP A 35 -6.79 4.00 52.82
C ASP A 35 -6.23 5.12 51.93
N LEU A 36 -5.41 4.76 50.93
CA LEU A 36 -4.91 5.72 49.95
C LEU A 36 -6.03 6.34 49.10
N LEU A 37 -7.02 5.53 48.69
CA LEU A 37 -8.18 6.05 47.97
C LEU A 37 -8.99 7.03 48.82
N MET A 38 -9.14 6.76 50.13
CA MET A 38 -9.80 7.67 51.07
C MET A 38 -9.01 8.98 51.25
N GLU A 39 -7.69 8.89 51.39
CA GLU A 39 -6.80 10.05 51.48
C GLU A 39 -6.92 10.92 50.23
N LEU A 40 -6.78 10.32 49.04
CA LEU A 40 -6.87 11.04 47.77
C LEU A 40 -8.25 11.66 47.55
N TYR A 41 -9.32 10.92 47.86
CA TYR A 41 -10.69 11.42 47.78
C TYR A 41 -10.86 12.74 48.56
N THR A 42 -10.32 12.76 49.79
CA THR A 42 -10.40 13.91 50.69
C THR A 42 -9.47 15.04 50.26
N LYS A 43 -8.18 14.72 50.04
CA LYS A 43 -7.12 15.68 49.72
C LYS A 43 -7.35 16.42 48.41
N LYS A 44 -7.96 15.76 47.42
CA LYS A 44 -8.27 16.35 46.12
C LYS A 44 -9.67 16.97 46.06
N ASP A 45 -10.49 16.83 47.10
CA ASP A 45 -11.92 17.17 47.07
C ASP A 45 -12.59 16.63 45.79
N LEU A 46 -12.48 15.30 45.60
CA LEU A 46 -12.84 14.63 44.35
C LEU A 46 -14.29 14.94 43.94
N LYS A 47 -15.18 15.03 44.93
CA LYS A 47 -16.59 15.40 44.77
C LYS A 47 -16.75 16.76 44.10
N SER A 48 -16.12 17.80 44.64
CA SER A 48 -16.23 19.17 44.12
C SER A 48 -15.62 19.29 42.73
N ILE A 49 -14.45 18.68 42.50
CA ILE A 49 -13.78 18.71 41.20
C ILE A 49 -14.61 17.98 40.14
N ASN A 50 -15.08 16.76 40.42
CA ASN A 50 -15.86 15.98 39.46
C ASN A 50 -17.16 16.70 39.05
N LYS A 51 -17.82 17.39 39.98
CA LYS A 51 -19.02 18.18 39.69
C LYS A 51 -18.76 19.35 38.74
N ARG A 52 -17.55 19.89 38.73
CA ARG A 52 -17.13 21.00 37.85
C ARG A 52 -16.63 20.53 36.49
N LEU A 53 -16.10 19.31 36.38
CA LEU A 53 -15.53 18.77 35.15
C LEU A 53 -16.61 18.38 34.14
N LYS A 54 -16.56 18.95 32.93
CA LYS A 54 -17.47 18.50 31.85
C LYS A 54 -17.25 17.04 31.44
N SER A 55 -16.01 16.55 31.52
CA SER A 55 -15.62 15.18 31.21
C SER A 55 -16.32 14.16 32.12
N TYR A 56 -16.64 14.53 33.36
CA TYR A 56 -17.40 13.70 34.29
C TYR A 56 -18.75 13.29 33.69
N THR A 57 -19.50 14.24 33.13
CA THR A 57 -20.80 13.94 32.51
C THR A 57 -20.69 13.16 31.20
N MET A 58 -19.54 13.20 30.53
CA MET A 58 -19.27 12.34 29.37
C MET A 58 -18.96 10.90 29.79
N LEU A 59 -18.50 10.66 31.01
CA LEU A 59 -18.27 9.33 31.56
C LEU A 59 -19.55 8.76 32.20
N PHE A 60 -20.17 9.54 33.10
CA PHE A 60 -21.22 9.07 34.00
C PHE A 60 -22.61 9.63 33.72
N THR A 61 -22.78 10.37 32.62
CA THR A 61 -24.02 11.05 32.20
C THR A 61 -24.47 12.18 33.15
N LYS A 62 -25.42 13.02 32.71
CA LYS A 62 -26.09 14.01 33.58
C LYS A 62 -27.02 13.38 34.62
N ASN A 63 -27.46 12.14 34.38
CA ASN A 63 -28.27 11.37 35.32
C ASN A 63 -27.37 10.59 36.30
N GLY A 64 -26.06 10.82 36.25
CA GLY A 64 -25.09 10.28 37.17
C GLY A 64 -25.26 10.80 38.60
N PRO A 65 -24.55 10.18 39.55
CA PRO A 65 -24.82 10.34 40.98
C PRO A 65 -24.59 11.76 41.54
N LEU A 66 -23.68 12.52 40.92
CA LEU A 66 -23.38 13.90 41.30
C LEU A 66 -24.38 14.94 40.74
N HIS A 67 -25.13 14.62 39.67
CA HIS A 67 -25.97 15.60 38.95
C HIS A 67 -27.46 15.30 38.96
N ASN A 68 -27.87 14.06 39.25
CA ASN A 68 -29.28 13.65 39.17
C ASN A 68 -30.15 14.23 40.32
N ASP A 69 -29.64 14.26 41.55
CA ASP A 69 -30.37 14.74 42.73
C ASP A 69 -29.80 16.09 43.19
N LYS A 70 -30.47 17.19 42.81
CA LYS A 70 -30.00 18.55 43.14
C LYS A 70 -29.93 18.86 44.64
N ALA A 71 -30.74 18.16 45.45
CA ALA A 71 -30.85 18.42 46.88
C ALA A 71 -29.87 17.56 47.70
N ASN A 72 -29.73 16.29 47.35
CA ASN A 72 -28.97 15.32 48.15
C ASN A 72 -27.85 14.60 47.38
N GLY A 73 -27.67 14.84 46.09
CA GLY A 73 -26.72 14.11 45.24
C GLY A 73 -25.29 14.13 45.77
N ASP A 74 -24.78 15.30 46.15
CA ASP A 74 -23.43 15.46 46.72
C ASP A 74 -23.23 14.62 47.99
N ARG A 75 -24.23 14.64 48.90
CA ARG A 75 -24.19 13.90 50.17
C ARG A 75 -24.26 12.40 49.95
N ILE A 76 -25.13 11.97 49.03
CA ILE A 76 -25.31 10.55 48.68
C ILE A 76 -24.04 10.02 48.01
N TYR A 77 -23.48 10.76 47.06
CA TYR A 77 -22.23 10.41 46.39
C TYR A 77 -21.09 10.23 47.40
N GLU A 78 -20.88 11.21 48.27
CA GLU A 78 -19.85 11.15 49.31
C GLU A 78 -20.05 10.00 50.29
N SER A 79 -21.26 9.84 50.81
CA SER A 79 -21.57 8.76 51.75
C SER A 79 -21.39 7.38 51.12
N LEU A 80 -21.73 7.23 49.84
CA LEU A 80 -21.58 5.97 49.12
C LEU A 80 -20.12 5.63 48.87
N LEU A 81 -19.33 6.53 48.29
CA LEU A 81 -17.92 6.25 48.01
C LEU A 81 -17.15 5.94 49.28
N THR A 82 -17.33 6.76 50.32
CA THR A 82 -16.68 6.53 51.62
C THR A 82 -17.12 5.21 52.25
N THR A 83 -18.41 4.85 52.17
CA THR A 83 -18.91 3.55 52.64
C THR A 83 -18.32 2.38 51.87
N ILE A 84 -18.16 2.49 50.55
CA ILE A 84 -17.53 1.45 49.73
C ILE A 84 -16.07 1.27 50.13
N ILE A 85 -15.31 2.36 50.28
CA ILE A 85 -13.88 2.30 50.63
C ILE A 85 -13.70 1.67 52.01
N SER A 86 -14.46 2.12 53.02
CA SER A 86 -14.34 1.61 54.40
C SER A 86 -14.82 0.17 54.59
N ASN A 87 -15.57 -0.38 53.62
CA ASN A 87 -16.06 -1.78 53.65
C ASN A 87 -15.44 -2.60 52.51
N PHE A 88 -14.24 -2.25 52.06
CA PHE A 88 -13.52 -3.04 51.08
C PHE A 88 -13.24 -4.45 51.59
N GLU A 89 -13.44 -5.43 50.73
CA GLU A 89 -13.19 -6.85 50.96
C GLU A 89 -12.50 -7.42 49.71
N GLY A 90 -11.56 -8.36 49.89
CA GLY A 90 -10.88 -9.01 48.75
C GLY A 90 -11.32 -10.47 48.53
N GLU A 91 -12.28 -10.95 49.32
CA GLU A 91 -12.74 -12.33 49.30
C GLU A 91 -14.27 -12.39 49.34
N GLY A 92 -14.82 -13.46 48.76
CA GLY A 92 -16.25 -13.72 48.81
C GLY A 92 -16.73 -14.64 47.69
N PRO A 93 -18.03 -14.98 47.70
CA PRO A 93 -18.61 -15.91 46.73
C PRO A 93 -18.87 -15.29 45.34
N ARG A 94 -18.86 -13.96 45.21
CA ARG A 94 -19.05 -13.26 43.93
C ARG A 94 -17.70 -12.95 43.29
N VAL A 95 -17.66 -12.91 41.96
CA VAL A 95 -16.47 -12.53 41.18
C VAL A 95 -16.84 -11.35 40.31
N CYS A 96 -16.01 -10.31 40.34
CA CYS A 96 -16.15 -9.16 39.46
C CYS A 96 -15.85 -9.59 38.03
N GLU A 97 -16.82 -9.46 37.14
CA GLU A 97 -16.71 -9.85 35.72
C GLU A 97 -15.75 -8.94 34.94
N ILE A 98 -15.44 -7.75 35.47
CA ILE A 98 -14.53 -6.79 34.84
C ILE A 98 -13.08 -6.96 35.31
N SER A 99 -12.88 -7.23 36.60
CA SER A 99 -11.56 -7.15 37.23
C SER A 99 -11.07 -8.44 37.87
N GLY A 100 -11.93 -9.45 37.97
CA GLY A 100 -11.64 -10.74 38.63
C GLY A 100 -11.66 -10.70 40.16
N LEU A 101 -11.81 -9.53 40.80
CA LEU A 101 -11.85 -9.42 42.26
C LEU A 101 -13.02 -10.18 42.88
N ARG A 102 -12.79 -10.81 44.03
CA ARG A 102 -13.83 -11.49 44.79
C ARG A 102 -14.45 -10.59 45.84
N PHE A 103 -15.76 -10.74 46.05
CA PHE A 103 -16.51 -9.95 47.03
C PHE A 103 -17.76 -10.67 47.53
N ARG A 104 -18.32 -10.19 48.64
CA ARG A 104 -19.50 -10.73 49.33
C ARG A 104 -20.64 -9.73 49.39
N THR A 105 -20.38 -8.46 49.63
CA THR A 105 -21.35 -7.38 49.83
C THR A 105 -21.64 -6.69 48.50
N SER A 106 -22.91 -6.63 48.09
CA SER A 106 -23.24 -6.05 46.78
C SER A 106 -23.18 -4.52 46.82
N PHE A 107 -23.05 -3.91 45.64
CA PHE A 107 -23.21 -2.45 45.50
C PHE A 107 -24.57 -1.96 46.06
N SER A 108 -25.66 -2.71 45.82
CA SER A 108 -26.99 -2.36 46.33
C SER A 108 -27.03 -2.33 47.88
N ASP A 109 -26.37 -3.29 48.54
CA ASP A 109 -26.33 -3.38 50.00
C ASP A 109 -25.52 -2.21 50.60
N LEU A 110 -24.37 -1.89 49.99
CA LEU A 110 -23.55 -0.74 50.39
C LEU A 110 -24.28 0.59 50.14
N TYR A 111 -25.04 0.68 49.05
CA TYR A 111 -25.83 1.87 48.76
C TYR A 111 -26.96 2.07 49.77
N LYS A 112 -27.70 1.01 50.12
CA LYS A 112 -28.69 1.08 51.21
C LYS A 112 -28.05 1.50 52.53
N THR A 113 -26.86 0.98 52.83
CA THR A 113 -26.10 1.36 54.04
C THR A 113 -25.72 2.84 54.03
N ALA A 114 -25.25 3.38 52.90
CA ALA A 114 -24.94 4.80 52.76
C ALA A 114 -26.18 5.69 52.94
N LEU A 115 -27.33 5.32 52.35
CA LEU A 115 -28.57 6.06 52.51
C LEU A 115 -29.09 6.04 53.96
N LYS A 116 -28.95 4.91 54.66
CA LYS A 116 -29.28 4.80 56.10
C LYS A 116 -28.41 5.71 56.96
N LYS A 117 -27.09 5.81 56.67
CA LYS A 117 -26.18 6.75 57.35
C LYS A 117 -26.59 8.22 57.16
N LEU A 118 -27.29 8.54 56.07
CA LEU A 118 -27.82 9.87 55.79
C LEU A 118 -29.23 10.11 56.35
N ASN A 119 -29.78 9.17 57.13
CA ASN A 119 -31.12 9.21 57.72
C ASN A 119 -32.28 9.21 56.69
N PHE A 120 -32.09 8.58 55.53
CA PHE A 120 -33.21 8.38 54.59
C PHE A 120 -34.24 7.37 55.14
N PRO A 121 -35.56 7.65 55.03
CA PRO A 121 -36.60 6.70 55.41
C PRO A 121 -36.55 5.42 54.55
N GLU A 122 -36.84 4.26 55.13
CA GLU A 122 -36.80 2.97 54.41
C GLU A 122 -37.69 2.96 53.14
N LYS A 123 -38.84 3.65 53.18
CA LYS A 123 -39.74 3.81 52.03
C LYS A 123 -39.11 4.61 50.88
N GLU A 124 -38.20 5.53 51.16
CA GLU A 124 -37.48 6.29 50.12
C GLU A 124 -36.30 5.51 49.57
N ILE A 125 -35.61 4.75 50.44
CA ILE A 125 -34.52 3.85 50.03
C ILE A 125 -35.04 2.82 49.02
N GLN A 126 -36.22 2.25 49.25
CA GLN A 126 -36.85 1.28 48.32
C GLN A 126 -37.20 1.87 46.94
N LYS A 127 -37.35 3.19 46.82
CA LYS A 127 -37.66 3.87 45.55
C LYS A 127 -36.41 4.24 44.74
N LYS A 128 -35.21 4.17 45.34
CA LYS A 128 -33.96 4.53 44.66
C LYS A 128 -33.48 3.34 43.83
N ASP A 129 -33.03 3.63 42.61
CA ASP A 129 -32.31 2.64 41.80
C ASP A 129 -30.92 2.40 42.42
N THR A 130 -30.74 1.20 42.94
CA THR A 130 -29.49 0.75 43.58
C THR A 130 -28.72 -0.23 42.71
N THR A 131 -29.08 -0.34 41.43
CA THR A 131 -28.37 -1.17 40.45
C THR A 131 -27.14 -0.46 39.90
N ILE A 132 -26.18 -1.25 39.39
CA ILE A 132 -25.04 -0.72 38.64
C ILE A 132 -25.47 -0.60 37.19
N GLY A 133 -25.62 0.63 36.71
CA GLY A 133 -25.84 0.94 35.30
C GLY A 133 -24.74 1.82 34.73
N ARG A 134 -24.95 2.29 33.49
CA ARG A 134 -24.02 3.17 32.76
C ARG A 134 -23.66 4.47 33.48
N THR A 135 -24.43 4.86 34.49
CA THR A 135 -24.19 6.04 35.35
C THR A 135 -23.10 5.83 36.40
N TRP A 136 -22.80 4.58 36.72
CA TRP A 136 -21.80 4.20 37.73
C TRP A 136 -20.55 3.62 37.10
N PHE A 137 -20.72 2.81 36.06
CA PHE A 137 -19.63 2.23 35.32
C PHE A 137 -19.98 2.28 33.83
N PRO A 138 -19.24 3.08 33.03
CA PRO A 138 -19.57 3.29 31.61
C PRO A 138 -19.36 2.01 30.78
N LEU A 139 -20.07 1.87 29.64
CA LEU A 139 -20.07 0.68 28.75
C LEU A 139 -20.75 -0.59 29.28
N ILE A 140 -21.27 -0.59 30.50
CA ILE A 140 -22.21 -1.64 30.92
C ILE A 140 -23.61 -1.18 30.55
N GLY A 141 -24.25 -1.92 29.64
CA GLY A 141 -25.62 -1.64 29.25
C GLY A 141 -26.55 -1.67 30.47
N GLY A 142 -27.63 -0.87 30.44
CA GLY A 142 -28.71 -1.00 31.41
C GLY A 142 -29.57 -2.23 31.15
N LEU A 143 -30.09 -2.87 32.20
CA LEU A 143 -31.22 -3.80 32.09
C LEU A 143 -32.43 -3.02 31.54
N GLY A 144 -32.65 -3.11 30.22
CA GLY A 144 -33.80 -2.52 29.53
C GLY A 144 -33.54 -1.44 28.47
N SER A 145 -32.31 -0.92 28.27
CA SER A 145 -32.05 0.11 27.23
C SER A 145 -31.10 -0.31 26.11
N ASP A 146 -30.02 -1.06 26.41
CA ASP A 146 -28.92 -1.23 25.45
C ASP A 146 -28.85 -2.64 24.84
N ALA A 147 -29.84 -3.50 25.12
CA ALA A 147 -29.89 -4.89 24.69
C ALA A 147 -31.09 -5.24 23.81
N GLN A 148 -31.40 -4.38 22.84
CA GLN A 148 -32.26 -4.78 21.73
C GLN A 148 -31.48 -5.40 20.57
N ALA A 149 -30.16 -5.61 20.69
CA ALA A 149 -29.31 -6.10 19.60
C ALA A 149 -28.49 -7.38 19.90
N LEU A 150 -28.46 -7.87 21.15
CA LEU A 150 -27.83 -9.16 21.47
C LEU A 150 -28.72 -9.95 22.43
N PRO A 151 -28.80 -11.28 22.31
CA PRO A 151 -29.53 -12.15 23.23
C PRO A 151 -28.95 -11.94 24.63
N GLN A 152 -29.66 -11.16 25.45
CA GLN A 152 -29.07 -10.53 26.63
C GLN A 152 -28.70 -11.55 27.72
N ALA A 153 -27.59 -11.28 28.40
CA ALA A 153 -27.22 -11.96 29.63
C ALA A 153 -28.40 -11.97 30.62
N LYS A 154 -28.75 -13.15 31.13
CA LYS A 154 -29.88 -13.37 32.07
C LYS A 154 -29.73 -12.61 33.40
N PHE A 155 -28.56 -12.03 33.68
CA PHE A 155 -28.21 -11.46 34.96
C PHE A 155 -27.48 -10.12 34.78
N ALA A 156 -27.58 -9.24 35.78
CA ALA A 156 -26.76 -8.03 35.84
C ALA A 156 -25.28 -8.39 36.01
N VAL A 157 -24.40 -7.68 35.30
CA VAL A 157 -22.94 -7.85 35.38
C VAL A 157 -22.49 -7.64 36.83
N GLN A 158 -21.81 -8.63 37.41
CA GLN A 158 -21.29 -8.53 38.76
C GLN A 158 -20.02 -7.66 38.78
N ILE A 159 -20.06 -6.54 39.49
CA ILE A 159 -18.93 -5.61 39.60
C ILE A 159 -18.59 -5.35 41.05
N HIS A 160 -17.31 -5.44 41.37
CA HIS A 160 -16.80 -5.11 42.69
C HIS A 160 -17.04 -3.62 42.98
N PRO A 161 -17.69 -3.25 44.11
CA PRO A 161 -17.99 -1.86 44.42
C PRO A 161 -16.77 -0.93 44.42
N ILE A 162 -15.60 -1.40 44.85
CA ILE A 162 -14.35 -0.63 44.79
C ILE A 162 -13.99 -0.13 43.38
N CYS A 163 -14.32 -0.88 42.32
CA CYS A 163 -14.06 -0.45 40.94
C CYS A 163 -14.86 0.81 40.60
N ILE A 164 -16.06 0.97 41.18
CA ILE A 164 -16.88 2.19 41.01
C ILE A 164 -16.17 3.40 41.58
N VAL A 165 -15.54 3.25 42.76
CA VAL A 165 -14.74 4.31 43.40
C VAL A 165 -13.53 4.67 42.56
N ILE A 166 -12.77 3.67 42.10
CA ILE A 166 -11.56 3.88 41.30
C ILE A 166 -11.89 4.64 40.01
N LEU A 167 -12.98 4.28 39.33
CA LEU A 167 -13.42 4.98 38.12
C LEU A 167 -13.72 6.47 38.36
N GLN A 168 -14.06 6.90 39.57
CA GLN A 168 -14.31 8.31 39.87
C GLN A 168 -13.06 9.18 39.75
N PHE A 169 -11.86 8.60 39.69
CA PHE A 169 -10.62 9.32 39.45
C PHE A 169 -10.33 9.53 37.96
N LEU A 170 -10.89 8.72 37.05
CA LEU A 170 -10.68 8.82 35.60
C LEU A 170 -10.94 10.22 35.00
N PRO A 171 -11.97 10.99 35.44
CA PRO A 171 -12.17 12.37 34.98
C PRO A 171 -10.92 13.24 35.13
N LEU A 172 -10.06 12.96 36.12
CA LEU A 172 -8.86 13.74 36.45
C LEU A 172 -7.68 13.55 35.47
N SER A 173 -7.78 12.64 34.50
CA SER A 173 -6.83 12.49 33.39
C SER A 173 -7.49 12.47 32.00
N SER A 174 -8.76 12.88 31.93
CA SER A 174 -9.58 12.74 30.72
C SER A 174 -9.33 13.88 29.71
N LEU A 175 -8.56 13.61 28.66
CA LEU A 175 -8.45 14.46 27.47
C LEU A 175 -9.44 14.01 26.39
N LEU A 176 -9.75 14.87 25.40
CA LEU A 176 -10.62 14.48 24.29
C LEU A 176 -9.86 14.08 23.03
N TYR A 177 -10.27 12.94 22.46
CA TYR A 177 -9.84 12.42 21.18
C TYR A 177 -11.06 12.03 20.33
N ARG A 178 -11.15 12.50 19.08
CA ARG A 178 -12.31 12.29 18.17
C ARG A 178 -13.68 12.56 18.81
N GLY A 179 -13.76 13.55 19.71
CA GLY A 179 -15.02 13.93 20.38
C GLY A 179 -15.40 13.10 21.61
N GLY A 180 -14.67 12.02 21.91
CA GLY A 180 -14.80 11.23 23.14
C GLY A 180 -13.62 11.41 24.08
N ILE A 181 -13.75 10.91 25.31
CA ILE A 181 -12.69 10.75 26.31
C ILE A 181 -11.65 9.76 25.79
N LEU A 182 -10.39 10.18 25.78
CA LEU A 182 -9.27 9.33 25.41
C LEU A 182 -8.96 8.35 26.55
N LEU A 183 -8.93 7.05 26.23
CA LEU A 183 -8.28 6.04 27.05
C LEU A 183 -7.08 5.50 26.29
N VAL A 184 -5.94 5.43 26.98
CA VAL A 184 -4.67 4.98 26.40
C VAL A 184 -4.40 3.56 26.87
N ASP A 185 -4.26 2.64 25.94
CA ASP A 185 -3.94 1.25 26.24
C ASP A 185 -2.80 0.81 25.33
N SER A 186 -1.80 0.13 25.89
CA SER A 186 -0.62 -0.30 25.16
C SER A 186 -0.15 -1.63 25.69
N SER A 187 0.45 -2.42 24.80
CA SER A 187 1.18 -3.63 25.22
C SER A 187 2.35 -3.31 26.15
N ASN A 188 2.83 -2.06 26.16
CA ASN A 188 3.78 -1.54 27.12
C ASN A 188 3.04 -0.68 28.18
N PHE A 189 2.78 -1.25 29.36
CA PHE A 189 2.05 -0.55 30.43
C PHE A 189 2.75 0.72 30.92
N GLU A 190 4.09 0.76 30.89
CA GLU A 190 4.85 1.95 31.28
C GLU A 190 4.61 3.12 30.33
N LEU A 191 4.42 2.85 29.05
CA LEU A 191 4.04 3.87 28.07
C LEU A 191 2.65 4.45 28.41
N SER A 192 1.65 3.59 28.60
CA SER A 192 0.30 4.01 28.99
C SER A 192 0.28 4.77 30.30
N LYS A 193 0.99 4.28 31.33
CA LYS A 193 1.12 4.93 32.63
C LYS A 193 1.73 6.32 32.51
N THR A 194 2.82 6.45 31.76
CA THR A 194 3.50 7.74 31.55
C THR A 194 2.61 8.71 30.77
N MET A 195 1.88 8.23 29.76
CA MET A 195 0.90 9.05 29.05
C MET A 195 -0.20 9.54 29.99
N VAL A 196 -0.87 8.65 30.72
CA VAL A 196 -1.93 9.02 31.67
C VAL A 196 -1.43 10.00 32.74
N ALA A 197 -0.20 9.83 33.23
CA ALA A 197 0.43 10.79 34.15
C ALA A 197 0.60 12.18 33.53
N LYS A 198 1.07 12.28 32.26
CA LYS A 198 1.11 13.56 31.53
C LYS A 198 -0.30 14.17 31.40
N HIS A 199 -1.32 13.35 31.11
CA HIS A 199 -2.70 13.82 30.98
C HIS A 199 -3.26 14.35 32.31
N ALA A 200 -3.00 13.64 33.41
CA ALA A 200 -3.38 14.04 34.76
C ALA A 200 -2.71 15.36 35.18
N LYS A 201 -1.44 15.55 34.81
CA LYS A 201 -0.72 16.80 35.03
C LYS A 201 -1.36 17.97 34.25
N THR A 202 -1.58 17.80 32.95
CA THR A 202 -2.24 18.82 32.11
C THR A 202 -3.61 19.21 32.66
N LEU A 203 -4.41 18.24 33.10
CA LEU A 203 -5.73 18.55 33.64
C LEU A 203 -5.64 19.19 35.03
N SER A 204 -4.71 18.76 35.89
CA SER A 204 -4.48 19.38 37.20
C SER A 204 -4.08 20.86 37.06
N GLU A 205 -3.22 21.19 36.10
CA GLU A 205 -2.85 22.57 35.78
C GLU A 205 -4.08 23.38 35.34
N ARG A 206 -4.92 22.79 34.46
CA ARG A 206 -6.15 23.45 34.00
C ARG A 206 -7.18 23.63 35.12
N ILE A 207 -7.30 22.68 36.04
CA ILE A 207 -8.16 22.78 37.23
C ILE A 207 -7.67 23.93 38.12
N GLY A 208 -6.36 24.06 38.32
CA GLY A 208 -5.75 25.11 39.14
C GLY A 208 -5.91 26.53 38.56
N LEU A 209 -6.01 26.67 37.24
CA LEU A 209 -6.24 27.95 36.57
C LEU A 209 -7.73 28.39 36.58
N ALA A 210 -8.66 27.46 36.76
CA ALA A 210 -10.10 27.75 36.72
C ALA A 210 -10.62 28.20 38.09
N SER A 211 -11.46 29.24 38.12
CA SER A 211 -12.08 29.71 39.38
C SER A 211 -12.98 28.64 40.00
N VAL A 212 -13.07 28.58 41.33
CA VAL A 212 -13.81 27.53 42.07
C VAL A 212 -15.29 27.45 41.69
N ALA A 213 -15.88 28.57 41.24
CA ALA A 213 -17.28 28.64 40.82
C ALA A 213 -17.53 28.20 39.36
N GLU A 214 -16.48 28.10 38.55
CA GLU A 214 -16.60 27.81 37.12
C GLU A 214 -16.57 26.31 36.80
N SER A 215 -17.30 25.94 35.75
CA SER A 215 -17.18 24.63 35.11
C SER A 215 -15.87 24.53 34.34
N ILE A 216 -15.20 23.40 34.45
CA ILE A 216 -13.92 23.15 33.80
C ILE A 216 -14.19 22.52 32.43
N GLU A 217 -13.87 23.27 31.38
CA GLU A 217 -13.99 22.82 30.00
C GLU A 217 -13.07 21.64 29.69
N ASN A 218 -13.56 20.73 28.83
CA ASN A 218 -12.75 19.62 28.35
C ASN A 218 -11.51 20.11 27.60
N VAL A 219 -10.39 19.41 27.78
CA VAL A 219 -9.18 19.63 26.98
C VAL A 219 -9.38 19.00 25.61
N LYS A 220 -9.36 19.84 24.57
CA LYS A 220 -9.63 19.52 23.17
C LYS A 220 -8.41 19.86 22.31
N ASN A 221 -8.48 19.56 21.02
CA ASN A 221 -7.57 19.99 19.96
C ASN A 221 -6.28 19.18 19.80
N PHE A 222 -6.24 17.94 20.29
CA PHE A 222 -5.14 17.03 19.97
C PHE A 222 -5.51 16.17 18.75
N ALA A 223 -4.70 16.33 17.70
CA ALA A 223 -4.61 15.42 16.57
C ALA A 223 -4.08 14.06 17.01
N LYS A 224 -4.27 13.02 16.19
CA LYS A 224 -3.55 11.73 16.36
C LYS A 224 -2.03 11.97 16.43
N GLY A 225 -1.51 12.86 15.58
CA GLY A 225 -0.08 13.20 15.56
C GLY A 225 0.44 13.87 16.84
N ASP A 226 -0.38 14.62 17.57
CA ASP A 226 0.03 15.20 18.86
C ASP A 226 0.24 14.09 19.91
N TYR A 227 -0.68 13.12 19.97
CA TYR A 227 -0.55 11.98 20.86
C TYR A 227 0.66 11.11 20.50
N LEU A 228 0.90 10.90 19.20
CA LEU A 228 2.09 10.18 18.75
C LEU A 228 3.38 10.95 19.05
N SER A 229 3.38 12.28 18.98
CA SER A 229 4.53 13.08 19.40
C SER A 229 4.87 12.88 20.88
N ASN A 230 3.86 12.81 21.74
CA ASN A 230 4.04 12.49 23.16
C ASN A 230 4.59 11.06 23.37
N VAL A 231 4.11 10.10 22.59
CA VAL A 231 4.61 8.71 22.61
C VAL A 231 6.10 8.69 22.25
N LEU A 232 6.49 9.36 21.17
CA LEU A 232 7.89 9.42 20.73
C LEU A 232 8.81 10.10 21.74
N GLU A 233 8.32 11.13 22.43
CA GLU A 233 9.06 11.78 23.52
C GLU A 233 9.27 10.83 24.70
N ILE A 234 8.22 10.12 25.15
CA ILE A 234 8.30 9.15 26.25
C ILE A 234 9.28 8.02 25.91
N LEU A 235 9.18 7.48 24.69
CA LEU A 235 10.05 6.39 24.24
C LEU A 235 11.50 6.84 24.08
N LYS A 236 11.76 8.12 23.80
CA LYS A 236 13.12 8.68 23.76
C LYS A 236 13.71 8.86 25.16
N GLU A 237 12.89 9.25 26.15
CA GLU A 237 13.34 9.48 27.53
C GLU A 237 13.61 8.18 28.29
N LYS A 238 12.99 7.07 27.88
CA LYS A 238 13.09 5.77 28.54
C LYS A 238 13.67 4.73 27.59
N GLU A 239 15.00 4.76 27.44
CA GLU A 239 15.77 3.87 26.56
C GLU A 239 15.50 2.37 26.84
N ASP A 240 15.19 2.02 28.09
CA ASP A 240 14.82 0.65 28.51
C ASP A 240 13.45 0.17 27.94
N LEU A 241 12.59 1.08 27.47
CA LEU A 241 11.31 0.74 26.83
C LEU A 241 11.46 0.37 25.35
N GLU A 242 12.66 0.53 24.79
CA GLU A 242 12.90 0.42 23.35
C GLU A 242 12.86 -1.01 22.79
N GLU A 243 12.96 -2.03 23.64
CA GLU A 243 12.99 -3.43 23.19
C GLU A 243 11.61 -4.11 23.14
N SER A 244 10.59 -3.57 23.82
CA SER A 244 9.30 -4.26 23.95
C SER A 244 8.21 -3.65 23.06
N TYR A 245 7.68 -4.49 22.18
CA TYR A 245 6.43 -4.32 21.45
C TYR A 245 5.48 -3.27 22.07
N SER A 246 5.26 -2.14 21.39
CA SER A 246 4.55 -0.96 21.89
C SER A 246 3.29 -0.65 21.08
N ASP A 247 2.49 -1.66 20.71
CA ASP A 247 1.19 -1.43 20.10
C ASP A 247 0.38 -0.47 20.99
N LEU A 248 -0.26 0.52 20.36
CA LEU A 248 -0.99 1.57 21.07
C LEU A 248 -2.43 1.61 20.58
N ASN A 249 -3.36 1.42 21.50
CA ASN A 249 -4.79 1.57 21.30
C ASN A 249 -5.22 2.91 21.91
N MET A 250 -5.69 3.82 21.04
CA MET A 250 -6.30 5.07 21.45
C MET A 250 -7.82 4.93 21.39
N TRP A 251 -8.43 4.73 22.54
CA TRP A 251 -9.88 4.60 22.67
C TRP A 251 -10.52 5.98 22.76
N SER A 252 -11.56 6.22 21.97
CA SER A 252 -12.42 7.40 22.06
C SER A 252 -13.76 6.98 22.62
N PHE A 253 -14.03 7.30 23.88
CA PHE A 253 -15.23 6.90 24.59
C PHE A 253 -16.17 8.08 24.87
N SER A 254 -17.47 7.94 24.66
CA SER A 254 -18.44 8.91 25.16
C SER A 254 -19.72 8.24 25.63
N ASN A 255 -20.23 8.68 26.78
CA ASN A 255 -21.54 8.32 27.31
C ASN A 255 -22.54 9.50 27.18
N SER A 256 -22.23 10.48 26.32
CA SER A 256 -23.08 11.66 26.08
C SER A 256 -24.08 11.41 24.96
N GLY A 257 -25.33 11.88 25.11
CA GLY A 257 -26.35 11.82 24.05
C GLY A 257 -27.35 10.67 24.25
N THR A 258 -27.73 10.00 23.16
CA THR A 258 -28.76 8.93 23.16
C THR A 258 -28.21 7.55 23.56
N GLY A 259 -26.88 7.36 23.59
CA GLY A 259 -26.25 6.09 23.97
C GLY A 259 -24.73 6.23 24.15
N ALA A 260 -24.09 5.16 24.61
CA ALA A 260 -22.64 5.08 24.72
C ALA A 260 -22.01 4.82 23.33
N SER A 261 -20.91 5.51 23.01
CA SER A 261 -20.10 5.28 21.83
C SER A 261 -18.65 5.00 22.21
N CYS A 262 -18.02 4.10 21.47
CA CYS A 262 -16.63 3.74 21.66
C CYS A 262 -15.99 3.44 20.30
N GLY A 263 -14.91 4.15 19.98
CA GLY A 263 -14.07 3.87 18.81
C GLY A 263 -12.63 3.59 19.24
N ILE A 264 -11.94 2.75 18.49
CA ILE A 264 -10.53 2.41 18.75
C ILE A 264 -9.73 2.81 17.52
N ASP A 265 -8.69 3.62 17.71
CA ASP A 265 -7.66 3.83 16.71
C ASP A 265 -6.40 3.08 17.15
N ARG A 266 -6.07 2.00 16.42
CA ARG A 266 -4.89 1.17 16.70
C ARG A 266 -3.70 1.72 15.94
N VAL A 267 -2.59 1.89 16.64
CA VAL A 267 -1.31 2.27 16.08
C VAL A 267 -0.38 1.07 16.26
N PRO A 268 -0.04 0.36 15.17
CA PRO A 268 0.82 -0.80 15.27
C PRO A 268 2.23 -0.40 15.65
N ASN A 269 2.93 -1.28 16.36
CA ASN A 269 4.32 -1.13 16.75
C ASN A 269 5.24 -0.92 15.54
N SER A 270 4.90 -1.47 14.37
CA SER A 270 5.63 -1.22 13.12
C SER A 270 5.64 0.27 12.75
N LEU A 271 4.49 0.95 12.84
CA LEU A 271 4.38 2.39 12.59
C LEU A 271 5.14 3.20 13.66
N ILE A 272 5.03 2.82 14.93
CA ILE A 272 5.77 3.48 16.02
C ILE A 272 7.28 3.39 15.80
N ARG A 273 7.80 2.21 15.42
CA ARG A 273 9.22 2.04 15.11
C ARG A 273 9.69 2.92 13.95
N LYS A 274 8.91 2.98 12.87
CA LYS A 274 9.18 3.88 11.74
C LYS A 274 9.25 5.35 12.19
N LEU A 275 8.30 5.78 13.00
CA LEU A 275 8.28 7.12 13.57
C LEU A 275 9.45 7.36 14.53
N GLN A 276 9.86 6.38 15.33
CA GLN A 276 11.05 6.47 16.19
C GLN A 276 12.33 6.67 15.37
N THR A 277 12.51 5.91 14.29
CA THR A 277 13.66 6.10 13.38
C THR A 277 13.71 7.53 12.84
N LEU A 278 12.58 8.07 12.39
CA LEU A 278 12.50 9.45 11.92
C LEU A 278 12.73 10.47 13.05
N TYR A 279 12.17 10.23 14.23
CA TYR A 279 12.24 11.14 15.38
C TYR A 279 13.63 11.20 16.04
N ARG A 280 14.38 10.09 16.00
CA ARG A 280 15.74 10.02 16.56
C ARG A 280 16.77 10.74 15.72
N ASN A 281 16.53 10.90 14.42
CA ASN A 281 17.43 11.65 13.56
C ASN A 281 17.31 13.17 13.88
N PRO A 282 18.33 13.79 14.51
CA PRO A 282 18.23 15.15 15.02
C PRO A 282 18.06 16.19 13.90
N LYS A 283 18.47 15.87 12.66
CA LYS A 283 18.32 16.77 11.52
C LYS A 283 16.86 16.95 11.10
N ILE A 284 16.04 15.92 11.28
CA ILE A 284 14.67 15.86 10.73
C ILE A 284 13.59 15.77 11.81
N ALA A 285 13.97 15.58 13.08
CA ALA A 285 13.02 15.44 14.18
C ALA A 285 12.04 16.62 14.31
N ASN A 286 12.51 17.85 14.11
CA ASN A 286 11.66 19.04 14.17
C ASN A 286 10.67 19.12 12.99
N GLU A 287 11.10 18.68 11.80
CA GLU A 287 10.24 18.59 10.63
C GLU A 287 9.15 17.53 10.82
N LEU A 288 9.50 16.36 11.37
CA LEU A 288 8.53 15.33 11.76
C LEU A 288 7.49 15.88 12.76
N LYS A 289 7.94 16.57 13.81
CA LYS A 289 7.02 17.22 14.77
C LYS A 289 6.07 18.19 14.08
N GLY A 290 6.59 18.98 13.14
CA GLY A 290 5.77 19.91 12.33
C GLY A 290 4.71 19.19 11.48
N ILE A 291 5.05 18.04 10.89
CA ILE A 291 4.12 17.21 10.11
C ILE A 291 3.04 16.60 11.00
N LEU A 292 3.41 16.09 12.18
CA LEU A 292 2.50 15.46 13.13
C LEU A 292 1.55 16.46 13.82
N ALA A 293 1.98 17.70 14.06
CA ALA A 293 1.16 18.74 14.69
C ALA A 293 0.03 19.29 13.79
N ARG A 294 0.07 19.00 12.49
CA ARG A 294 -0.89 19.51 11.49
C ARG A 294 -1.88 18.41 11.09
N ASN A 295 -3.15 18.58 11.46
CA ASN A 295 -4.20 17.56 11.24
C ASN A 295 -4.34 17.13 9.77
N ASP A 296 -4.25 18.07 8.84
CA ASP A 296 -4.38 17.88 7.41
C ASP A 296 -3.25 17.04 6.81
N SER A 297 -2.00 17.28 7.23
CA SER A 297 -0.85 16.50 6.78
C SER A 297 -0.64 15.21 7.57
N SER A 298 -0.88 15.22 8.89
CA SER A 298 -0.57 14.10 9.79
C SER A 298 -1.32 12.83 9.41
N TYR A 299 -2.62 12.94 9.10
CA TYR A 299 -3.42 11.76 8.73
C TYR A 299 -2.85 11.05 7.51
N SER A 300 -2.65 11.78 6.40
CA SER A 300 -2.12 11.20 5.15
C SER A 300 -0.68 10.73 5.29
N PHE A 301 0.14 11.42 6.08
CA PHE A 301 1.52 11.01 6.37
C PHE A 301 1.56 9.65 7.08
N LEU A 302 0.78 9.50 8.15
CA LEU A 302 0.71 8.26 8.93
C LEU A 302 0.19 7.09 8.07
N GLU A 303 -0.82 7.35 7.24
CA GLU A 303 -1.39 6.34 6.33
C GLU A 303 -0.39 5.88 5.24
N SER A 304 0.37 6.81 4.64
CA SER A 304 1.44 6.47 3.69
C SER A 304 2.58 5.72 4.37
N LEU A 305 3.02 6.20 5.55
CA LEU A 305 4.13 5.60 6.30
C LEU A 305 3.79 4.17 6.77
N GLU A 306 2.57 3.95 7.26
CA GLU A 306 2.10 2.62 7.64
C GLU A 306 2.08 1.67 6.43
N GLY A 307 1.54 2.14 5.29
CA GLY A 307 1.40 1.38 4.06
C GLY A 307 2.67 1.19 3.21
N ASN A 308 3.83 1.68 3.64
CA ASN A 308 5.08 1.70 2.84
C ASN A 308 4.91 2.40 1.48
N ARG A 309 4.15 3.50 1.44
CA ARG A 309 3.87 4.24 0.20
C ARG A 309 4.56 5.58 0.20
N ASP A 310 4.89 6.08 -0.99
CA ASP A 310 5.33 7.45 -1.18
C ASP A 310 4.27 8.44 -0.67
N TRP A 311 4.68 9.43 0.12
CA TRP A 311 3.78 10.46 0.64
C TRP A 311 3.80 11.70 -0.24
N PHE A 312 2.64 12.20 -0.63
CA PHE A 312 2.55 13.25 -1.64
C PHE A 312 3.24 14.56 -1.24
N LEU A 313 3.26 14.89 0.06
CA LEU A 313 3.91 16.10 0.61
C LEU A 313 5.41 15.91 0.87
N LEU A 314 6.04 14.81 0.44
CA LEU A 314 7.51 14.79 0.40
C LEU A 314 8.06 15.80 -0.63
N TYR A 315 7.23 16.21 -1.58
CA TYR A 315 7.64 16.94 -2.76
C TYR A 315 7.08 18.37 -2.79
N PRO A 316 7.77 19.28 -3.48
CA PRO A 316 7.21 20.58 -3.83
C PRO A 316 5.85 20.42 -4.53
N SER A 317 4.88 21.23 -4.12
CA SER A 317 3.52 21.21 -4.69
C SER A 317 2.89 22.59 -4.64
N ILE A 318 1.86 22.83 -5.46
CA ILE A 318 1.06 24.04 -5.42
C ILE A 318 -0.37 23.65 -5.09
N PHE A 319 -0.90 24.20 -3.99
CA PHE A 319 -2.27 23.95 -3.54
C PHE A 319 -3.18 25.12 -3.88
N GLY A 320 -4.38 24.84 -4.39
CA GLY A 320 -5.35 25.86 -4.81
C GLY A 320 -5.11 26.38 -6.23
N SER A 321 -5.87 27.39 -6.64
CA SER A 321 -5.81 27.95 -7.99
C SER A 321 -5.84 29.48 -8.00
N GLY A 322 -5.25 30.08 -9.04
CA GLY A 322 -5.20 31.52 -9.24
C GLY A 322 -4.47 32.25 -8.11
N LYS A 323 -5.04 33.36 -7.63
CA LYS A 323 -4.45 34.21 -6.57
C LYS A 323 -4.39 33.53 -5.18
N LYS A 324 -5.06 32.37 -5.01
CA LYS A 324 -5.06 31.61 -3.75
C LYS A 324 -4.10 30.41 -3.78
N ALA A 325 -3.29 30.29 -4.84
CA ALA A 325 -2.29 29.24 -4.94
C ALA A 325 -1.23 29.41 -3.85
N ILE A 326 -1.00 28.36 -3.06
CA ILE A 326 0.02 28.30 -2.02
C ILE A 326 1.09 27.32 -2.47
N ALA A 327 2.31 27.82 -2.66
CA ALA A 327 3.47 26.98 -2.91
C ALA A 327 3.90 26.30 -1.61
N TYR A 328 4.01 24.99 -1.66
CA TYR A 328 4.55 24.16 -0.60
C TYR A 328 5.91 23.62 -1.06
N PRO A 329 6.99 23.82 -0.27
CA PRO A 329 8.35 23.51 -0.72
C PRO A 329 8.71 22.01 -0.68
N GLY A 330 7.83 21.14 -0.17
CA GLY A 330 8.18 19.75 0.12
C GLY A 330 8.93 19.61 1.45
N VAL A 331 9.48 18.43 1.70
CA VAL A 331 10.33 18.16 2.87
C VAL A 331 11.81 18.37 2.54
N SER A 332 12.65 18.41 3.57
CA SER A 332 14.11 18.45 3.41
C SER A 332 14.67 17.16 2.76
N PRO A 333 15.83 17.23 2.09
CA PRO A 333 16.46 16.05 1.48
C PRO A 333 16.79 14.96 2.50
N ASP A 334 17.31 15.35 3.67
CA ASP A 334 17.59 14.42 4.79
C ASP A 334 16.29 13.70 5.23
N PHE A 335 15.14 14.40 5.23
CA PHE A 335 13.85 13.79 5.57
C PHE A 335 13.40 12.81 4.50
N LEU A 336 13.43 13.21 3.22
CA LEU A 336 13.02 12.35 2.10
C LEU A 336 13.84 11.05 2.09
N GLU A 337 15.15 11.14 2.25
CA GLU A 337 16.05 9.98 2.22
C GLU A 337 15.80 9.04 3.40
N THR A 338 15.65 9.60 4.61
CA THR A 338 15.32 8.78 5.79
C THR A 338 13.92 8.16 5.63
N TYR A 339 12.96 8.88 5.05
CA TYR A 339 11.62 8.35 4.79
C TYR A 339 11.66 7.17 3.83
N TYR A 340 12.38 7.30 2.70
CA TYR A 340 12.57 6.23 1.70
C TYR A 340 13.27 5.02 2.30
N GLN A 341 14.22 5.21 3.20
CA GLN A 341 14.82 4.11 3.98
C GLN A 341 13.77 3.38 4.84
N VAL A 342 12.93 4.14 5.54
CA VAL A 342 11.92 3.58 6.46
C VAL A 342 10.76 2.87 5.76
N ILE A 343 10.43 3.24 4.51
CA ILE A 343 9.43 2.54 3.69
C ILE A 343 10.02 1.42 2.81
N GLY A 344 11.33 1.18 2.88
CA GLY A 344 12.00 0.10 2.13
C GLY A 344 12.27 0.43 0.66
N GLN A 345 12.42 1.71 0.30
CA GLN A 345 12.68 2.18 -1.06
C GLN A 345 14.01 2.94 -1.19
N ALA A 346 14.94 2.75 -0.25
CA ALA A 346 16.22 3.46 -0.21
C ALA A 346 17.05 3.27 -1.51
N ASP A 347 16.92 2.11 -2.15
CA ASP A 347 17.67 1.73 -3.36
C ASP A 347 17.36 2.63 -4.58
N LEU A 348 16.23 3.36 -4.56
CA LEU A 348 15.87 4.30 -5.62
C LEU A 348 16.70 5.59 -5.56
N ILE A 349 17.17 5.98 -4.36
CA ILE A 349 17.80 7.28 -4.11
C ILE A 349 19.07 7.49 -4.95
N PRO A 350 20.06 6.57 -4.96
CA PRO A 350 21.31 6.80 -5.69
C PRO A 350 21.09 6.99 -7.20
N THR A 351 20.25 6.14 -7.80
CA THR A 351 19.90 6.21 -9.21
C THR A 351 19.13 7.50 -9.53
N ALA A 352 18.21 7.92 -8.66
CA ALA A 352 17.48 9.17 -8.86
C ALA A 352 18.40 10.41 -8.83
N LYS A 353 19.34 10.47 -7.88
CA LYS A 353 20.36 11.53 -7.81
C LYS A 353 21.29 11.50 -9.02
N TYR A 354 21.65 10.32 -9.51
CA TYR A 354 22.47 10.18 -10.72
C TYR A 354 21.75 10.71 -11.96
N ILE A 355 20.49 10.33 -12.15
CA ILE A 355 19.66 10.83 -13.25
C ILE A 355 19.49 12.36 -13.16
N ALA A 356 19.32 12.93 -11.96
CA ALA A 356 19.27 14.39 -11.77
C ALA A 356 20.57 15.07 -12.28
N GLY A 357 21.74 14.47 -12.04
CA GLY A 357 23.02 14.93 -12.60
C GLY A 357 23.07 14.83 -14.13
N LEU A 358 22.51 13.77 -14.72
CA LEU A 358 22.38 13.65 -16.18
C LEU A 358 21.45 14.73 -16.76
N ILE A 359 20.35 15.05 -16.08
CA ILE A 359 19.43 16.11 -16.50
C ILE A 359 20.17 17.45 -16.53
N GLU A 360 20.90 17.80 -15.48
CA GLU A 360 21.67 19.05 -15.46
C GLU A 360 22.65 19.16 -16.65
N LYS A 361 23.28 18.05 -17.02
CA LYS A 361 24.28 18.01 -18.09
C LYS A 361 23.69 18.00 -19.51
N TYR A 362 22.58 17.30 -19.72
CA TYR A 362 22.05 16.99 -21.06
C TYR A 362 20.64 17.55 -21.34
N ARG A 363 20.02 18.28 -20.39
CA ARG A 363 18.68 18.85 -20.60
C ARG A 363 18.64 19.82 -21.78
N SER A 364 17.51 19.80 -22.48
CA SER A 364 17.18 20.79 -23.50
C SER A 364 16.67 22.09 -22.87
N LYS A 365 16.66 23.19 -23.63
CA LYS A 365 16.03 24.44 -23.21
C LYS A 365 14.52 24.30 -22.95
N SER A 366 13.85 23.39 -23.66
CA SER A 366 12.43 23.09 -23.41
C SER A 366 12.24 22.33 -22.10
N PHE A 367 13.16 21.40 -21.78
CA PHE A 367 13.09 20.66 -20.53
C PHE A 367 13.39 21.56 -19.33
N GLU A 368 14.35 22.47 -19.44
CA GLU A 368 14.64 23.46 -18.39
C GLU A 368 13.41 24.28 -17.99
N LYS A 369 12.64 24.80 -18.97
CA LYS A 369 11.37 25.49 -18.72
C LYS A 369 10.31 24.59 -18.09
N LEU A 370 10.30 23.32 -18.43
CA LEU A 370 9.36 22.36 -17.85
C LEU A 370 9.71 22.09 -16.37
N LEU A 371 11.00 21.99 -16.04
CA LEU A 371 11.50 21.69 -14.69
C LEU A 371 11.21 22.79 -13.64
N GLU A 372 10.91 24.02 -14.10
CA GLU A 372 10.48 25.12 -13.22
C GLU A 372 9.15 24.84 -12.51
N LYS A 373 8.30 23.96 -13.06
CA LYS A 373 7.00 23.61 -12.46
C LYS A 373 7.16 22.50 -11.42
N SER A 374 6.53 22.66 -10.26
CA SER A 374 6.57 21.66 -9.18
C SER A 374 5.93 20.32 -9.56
N ASP A 375 4.94 20.33 -10.45
CA ASP A 375 4.17 19.17 -10.90
C ASP A 375 4.62 18.63 -12.28
N ALA A 376 5.75 19.14 -12.81
CA ALA A 376 6.26 18.79 -14.12
C ALA A 376 6.40 17.29 -14.36
N TRP A 377 6.82 16.55 -13.33
CA TRP A 377 7.01 15.10 -13.32
C TRP A 377 5.78 14.29 -13.75
N ASN A 378 4.58 14.88 -13.61
CA ASN A 378 3.31 14.25 -13.99
C ASN A 378 2.91 14.54 -15.46
N SER A 379 3.66 15.38 -16.19
CA SER A 379 3.40 15.70 -17.59
C SER A 379 3.91 14.58 -18.52
N PRO A 380 3.15 14.20 -19.58
CA PRO A 380 3.67 13.31 -20.63
C PRO A 380 4.98 13.80 -21.26
N ASP A 381 5.16 15.12 -21.37
CA ASP A 381 6.37 15.74 -21.93
C ASP A 381 7.61 15.47 -21.07
N TYR A 382 7.44 15.31 -19.75
CA TYR A 382 8.54 15.04 -18.83
C TYR A 382 9.21 13.72 -19.16
N LYS A 383 8.42 12.66 -19.40
CA LYS A 383 8.93 11.35 -19.82
C LYS A 383 9.74 11.46 -21.12
N VAL A 384 9.21 12.20 -22.09
CA VAL A 384 9.81 12.36 -23.41
C VAL A 384 11.14 13.11 -23.32
N GLU A 385 11.21 14.21 -22.57
CA GLU A 385 12.44 14.97 -22.37
C GLU A 385 13.46 14.20 -21.52
N LEU A 386 13.01 13.50 -20.47
CA LEU A 386 13.88 12.64 -19.67
C LEU A 386 14.47 11.50 -20.51
N TYR A 387 13.68 10.86 -21.37
CA TYR A 387 14.19 9.85 -22.28
C TYR A 387 15.27 10.40 -23.22
N LYS A 388 15.12 11.64 -23.73
CA LYS A 388 16.15 12.30 -24.55
C LYS A 388 17.45 12.52 -23.78
N VAL A 389 17.35 12.92 -22.51
CA VAL A 389 18.51 13.06 -21.60
C VAL A 389 19.23 11.72 -21.45
N LEU A 390 18.50 10.64 -21.14
CA LEU A 390 19.08 9.31 -20.95
C LEU A 390 19.70 8.78 -22.26
N LEU A 391 19.09 9.05 -23.41
CA LEU A 391 19.64 8.70 -24.72
C LEU A 391 20.96 9.42 -25.02
N LEU A 392 21.01 10.74 -24.80
CA LEU A 392 22.25 11.52 -24.97
C LEU A 392 23.34 11.06 -23.98
N ALA A 393 22.96 10.77 -22.73
CA ALA A 393 23.88 10.20 -21.76
C ALA A 393 24.42 8.84 -22.22
N THR A 394 23.58 8.02 -22.85
CA THR A 394 23.97 6.72 -23.42
C THR A 394 24.98 6.88 -24.55
N GLU A 395 24.75 7.80 -25.48
CA GLU A 395 25.68 8.13 -26.58
C GLU A 395 27.06 8.58 -26.06
N ASN A 396 27.11 9.15 -24.86
CA ASN A 396 28.33 9.58 -24.18
C ASN A 396 28.91 8.53 -23.21
N GLY A 397 28.36 7.31 -23.17
CA GLY A 397 28.80 6.24 -22.29
C GLY A 397 28.55 6.48 -20.80
N LYS A 398 27.58 7.33 -20.45
CA LYS A 398 27.19 7.68 -19.07
C LYS A 398 25.90 7.00 -18.61
N TRP A 399 25.19 6.34 -19.50
CA TRP A 399 24.00 5.54 -19.18
C TRP A 399 24.07 4.26 -19.99
N SER A 400 23.70 3.12 -19.39
CA SER A 400 23.74 1.83 -20.08
C SER A 400 22.35 1.27 -20.31
N PHE A 401 22.28 0.31 -21.22
CA PHE A 401 21.09 -0.47 -21.50
C PHE A 401 20.53 -1.18 -20.26
N GLU A 402 21.41 -1.75 -19.42
CA GLU A 402 21.05 -2.40 -18.17
C GLU A 402 20.43 -1.42 -17.17
N HIS A 403 21.00 -0.22 -17.04
CA HIS A 403 20.43 0.83 -16.18
C HIS A 403 19.06 1.29 -16.66
N GLN A 404 18.85 1.38 -17.97
CA GLN A 404 17.52 1.69 -18.51
C GLN A 404 16.47 0.64 -18.14
N ILE A 405 16.85 -0.64 -18.13
CA ILE A 405 15.93 -1.73 -17.72
C ILE A 405 15.70 -1.72 -16.21
N ALA A 406 16.73 -1.42 -15.42
CA ALA A 406 16.66 -1.41 -13.96
C ALA A 406 15.70 -0.35 -13.41
N ILE A 407 15.44 0.73 -14.15
CA ILE A 407 14.51 1.78 -13.72
C ILE A 407 13.05 1.55 -14.16
N LEU A 408 12.75 0.47 -14.91
CA LEU A 408 11.40 0.21 -15.38
C LEU A 408 10.47 -0.09 -14.19
N ASP A 409 9.26 0.48 -14.22
CA ASP A 409 8.21 0.22 -13.22
C ASP A 409 7.85 -1.28 -13.16
N ASN A 410 8.01 -2.00 -14.29
CA ASN A 410 7.87 -3.46 -14.34
C ASN A 410 8.83 -4.09 -15.36
N SER A 411 9.98 -4.56 -14.87
CA SER A 411 11.00 -5.25 -15.68
C SER A 411 10.60 -6.68 -16.11
N ASN A 412 9.42 -7.16 -15.73
CA ASN A 412 8.89 -8.48 -16.10
C ASN A 412 7.63 -8.41 -16.98
N GLU A 413 7.17 -7.22 -17.33
CA GLU A 413 5.99 -7.03 -18.18
C GLU A 413 6.32 -7.21 -19.66
N LEU A 414 5.54 -8.08 -20.33
CA LEU A 414 5.54 -8.25 -21.78
C LEU A 414 4.10 -8.11 -22.31
N PRO A 415 3.89 -7.43 -23.46
CA PRO A 415 4.87 -6.68 -24.24
C PRO A 415 5.47 -5.50 -23.46
N ILE A 416 6.72 -5.14 -23.79
CA ILE A 416 7.50 -4.15 -23.03
C ILE A 416 6.80 -2.78 -23.04
N LYS A 417 6.53 -2.26 -21.83
CA LYS A 417 6.19 -0.84 -21.59
C LYS A 417 7.43 -0.15 -21.00
N ASN A 418 8.06 0.76 -21.74
CA ASN A 418 9.19 1.55 -21.22
C ASN A 418 8.69 2.67 -20.31
N ASN A 419 8.09 2.31 -19.18
CA ASN A 419 7.59 3.22 -18.15
C ASN A 419 8.53 3.13 -16.93
N TYR A 420 8.82 4.29 -16.35
CA TYR A 420 9.67 4.46 -15.17
C TYR A 420 9.16 5.64 -14.33
N TYR A 421 7.83 5.71 -14.18
CA TYR A 421 7.12 6.79 -13.50
C TYR A 421 7.47 6.86 -12.02
N GLU A 422 7.79 5.73 -11.39
CA GLU A 422 8.25 5.69 -9.99
C GLU A 422 9.46 6.59 -9.74
N PHE A 423 10.35 6.70 -10.75
CA PHE A 423 11.52 7.58 -10.67
C PHE A 423 11.22 9.04 -10.94
N HIS A 424 10.17 9.39 -11.70
CA HIS A 424 9.97 10.76 -12.18
C HIS A 424 9.92 11.78 -11.05
N LYS A 425 9.18 11.46 -9.99
CA LYS A 425 8.91 12.38 -8.89
C LYS A 425 10.17 12.64 -8.04
N ILE A 426 10.91 11.57 -7.70
CA ILE A 426 12.16 11.66 -6.94
C ILE A 426 13.32 12.26 -7.75
N VAL A 427 13.41 11.95 -9.05
CA VAL A 427 14.37 12.59 -9.96
C VAL A 427 14.09 14.08 -10.08
N HIS A 428 12.82 14.46 -10.25
CA HIS A 428 12.40 15.85 -10.33
C HIS A 428 12.73 16.61 -9.04
N TYR A 429 12.45 16.02 -7.88
CA TYR A 429 12.82 16.57 -6.58
C TYR A 429 14.30 16.90 -6.50
N TYR A 430 15.18 15.93 -6.76
CA TYR A 430 16.62 16.13 -6.67
C TYR A 430 17.15 17.13 -7.70
N THR A 431 16.54 17.16 -8.89
CA THR A 431 16.84 18.16 -9.92
C THR A 431 16.50 19.58 -9.43
N GLN A 432 15.33 19.77 -8.79
CA GLN A 432 14.91 21.07 -8.24
C GLN A 432 15.75 21.50 -7.04
N GLN A 433 16.18 20.56 -6.20
CA GLN A 433 17.05 20.81 -5.05
C GLN A 433 18.53 20.95 -5.44
N ASN A 434 18.88 20.74 -6.72
CA ASN A 434 20.26 20.72 -7.21
C ASN A 434 21.16 19.73 -6.43
N ILE A 435 20.62 18.57 -6.10
CA ILE A 435 21.31 17.48 -5.41
C ILE A 435 21.52 16.36 -6.42
N LYS A 436 22.77 15.93 -6.59
CA LYS A 436 23.15 14.94 -7.59
C LYS A 436 24.20 14.00 -7.06
N ASN A 437 24.34 12.87 -7.75
CA ASN A 437 25.43 11.93 -7.55
C ASN A 437 26.19 11.79 -8.88
N ASP A 438 27.51 11.75 -8.82
CA ASP A 438 28.35 11.56 -10.00
C ASP A 438 28.64 10.08 -10.27
N ASP A 439 28.39 9.22 -9.28
CA ASP A 439 28.62 7.77 -9.37
C ASP A 439 27.34 7.02 -9.75
N ILE A 440 27.47 6.17 -10.77
CA ILE A 440 26.41 5.27 -11.21
C ILE A 440 26.43 4.01 -10.34
N THR A 441 25.27 3.60 -9.84
CA THR A 441 25.12 2.37 -9.05
C THR A 441 25.13 1.14 -9.94
N ALA A 442 25.81 0.07 -9.51
CA ALA A 442 25.73 -1.20 -10.21
C ALA A 442 24.29 -1.75 -10.18
N VAL A 443 23.84 -2.31 -11.30
CA VAL A 443 22.51 -2.91 -11.45
C VAL A 443 22.63 -4.34 -11.97
N ASP A 444 21.74 -5.22 -11.51
CA ASP A 444 21.58 -6.56 -12.05
C ASP A 444 20.17 -6.70 -12.64
N VAL A 445 20.12 -7.01 -13.93
CA VAL A 445 18.88 -7.22 -14.70
C VAL A 445 18.81 -8.61 -15.31
N SER A 446 19.70 -9.52 -14.90
CA SER A 446 19.86 -10.84 -15.52
C SER A 446 18.59 -11.70 -15.43
N GLU A 447 17.80 -11.54 -14.37
CA GLU A 447 16.54 -12.27 -14.13
C GLU A 447 15.31 -11.64 -14.81
N SER A 448 15.45 -10.46 -15.41
CA SER A 448 14.33 -9.73 -16.04
C SER A 448 13.86 -10.38 -17.35
N LYS A 449 12.54 -10.58 -17.51
CA LYS A 449 11.95 -11.00 -18.79
C LYS A 449 12.17 -9.99 -19.91
N VAL A 450 12.14 -8.70 -19.59
CA VAL A 450 12.43 -7.61 -20.53
C VAL A 450 13.88 -7.73 -21.04
N PHE A 451 14.84 -7.92 -20.14
CA PHE A 451 16.25 -8.12 -20.51
C PHE A 451 16.44 -9.37 -21.38
N ALA A 452 15.82 -10.50 -21.02
CA ALA A 452 15.87 -11.74 -21.80
C ALA A 452 15.31 -11.55 -23.22
N LEU A 453 14.16 -10.87 -23.37
CA LEU A 453 13.56 -10.57 -24.67
C LEU A 453 14.46 -9.67 -25.51
N CYS A 454 14.96 -8.58 -24.93
CA CYS A 454 15.85 -7.66 -25.65
C CYS A 454 17.16 -8.34 -26.06
N ARG A 455 17.78 -9.12 -25.16
CA ARG A 455 18.99 -9.89 -25.45
C ARG A 455 18.78 -10.87 -26.62
N TRP A 456 17.67 -11.62 -26.59
CA TRP A 456 17.28 -12.51 -27.68
C TRP A 456 17.14 -11.73 -28.99
N LEU A 457 16.37 -10.65 -29.00
CA LEU A 457 16.12 -9.86 -30.20
C LEU A 457 17.39 -9.20 -30.76
N ILE A 458 18.23 -8.65 -29.89
CA ILE A 458 19.53 -8.07 -30.27
C ILE A 458 20.41 -9.14 -30.93
N SER A 459 20.46 -10.35 -30.36
CA SER A 459 21.25 -11.45 -30.95
C SER A 459 20.77 -11.83 -32.35
N LEU A 460 19.45 -11.75 -32.61
CA LEU A 460 18.89 -11.97 -33.95
C LEU A 460 19.23 -10.82 -34.90
N ILE A 461 19.11 -9.56 -34.44
CA ILE A 461 19.44 -8.38 -35.25
C ILE A 461 20.92 -8.39 -35.63
N GLN A 462 21.83 -8.65 -34.68
CA GLN A 462 23.29 -8.66 -34.90
C GLN A 462 23.73 -9.70 -35.94
N ARG A 463 22.97 -10.79 -36.11
CA ARG A 463 23.23 -11.85 -37.10
C ARG A 463 22.55 -11.63 -38.45
N ASN A 464 21.59 -10.71 -38.54
CA ASN A 464 20.79 -10.50 -39.74
C ASN A 464 21.52 -9.64 -40.78
N SER A 465 21.36 -9.94 -42.07
CA SER A 465 21.97 -9.18 -43.16
C SER A 465 21.51 -7.71 -43.23
N LYS A 466 20.35 -7.39 -42.63
CA LYS A 466 19.77 -6.03 -42.54
C LYS A 466 20.08 -5.32 -41.22
N ALA A 467 21.01 -5.83 -40.40
CA ALA A 467 21.38 -5.26 -39.11
C ALA A 467 21.67 -3.75 -39.18
N SER A 468 22.44 -3.33 -40.19
CA SER A 468 22.83 -1.93 -40.40
C SER A 468 21.62 -1.04 -40.67
N THR A 469 20.69 -1.48 -41.53
CA THR A 469 19.45 -0.75 -41.84
C THR A 469 18.59 -0.59 -40.58
N ILE A 470 18.39 -1.68 -39.83
CA ILE A 470 17.58 -1.66 -38.60
C ILE A 470 18.20 -0.71 -37.57
N LYS A 471 19.52 -0.76 -37.39
CA LYS A 471 20.25 0.14 -36.50
C LYS A 471 20.03 1.60 -36.91
N VAL A 472 20.19 1.94 -38.19
CA VAL A 472 19.97 3.30 -38.71
C VAL A 472 18.53 3.76 -38.48
N GLU A 473 17.54 2.89 -38.68
CA GLU A 473 16.13 3.23 -38.46
C GLU A 473 15.77 3.41 -36.97
N LEU A 474 16.32 2.58 -36.07
CA LEU A 474 16.14 2.71 -34.63
C LEU A 474 16.74 4.01 -34.09
N LEU A 475 17.93 4.39 -34.57
CA LEU A 475 18.61 5.61 -34.15
C LEU A 475 17.93 6.89 -34.68
N ASN A 476 17.22 6.79 -35.80
CA ASN A 476 16.50 7.91 -36.40
C ASN A 476 15.16 8.16 -35.67
N SER A 477 15.03 9.32 -35.03
CA SER A 477 13.84 9.70 -34.26
C SER A 477 12.52 9.65 -35.05
N SER A 478 12.54 9.95 -36.35
CA SER A 478 11.34 9.95 -37.22
C SER A 478 10.94 8.55 -37.70
N LYS A 479 11.89 7.61 -37.75
CA LYS A 479 11.68 6.25 -38.27
C LYS A 479 11.54 5.21 -37.16
N ASN A 480 12.07 5.47 -35.97
CA ASN A 480 12.09 4.54 -34.85
C ASN A 480 10.72 3.92 -34.54
N ALA A 481 9.66 4.73 -34.48
CA ALA A 481 8.30 4.26 -34.22
C ALA A 481 7.75 3.28 -35.28
N ASN A 482 8.37 3.21 -36.46
CA ASN A 482 7.94 2.35 -37.56
C ASN A 482 8.69 1.02 -37.64
N VAL A 483 9.86 0.91 -37.00
CA VAL A 483 10.68 -0.32 -37.00
C VAL A 483 9.83 -1.52 -36.54
N ARG A 484 9.94 -2.64 -37.26
CA ARG A 484 9.28 -3.93 -36.96
C ARG A 484 10.30 -5.05 -37.06
N TYR A 485 10.10 -6.11 -36.28
CA TYR A 485 11.05 -7.21 -36.16
C TYR A 485 10.67 -8.46 -36.96
N ASN A 486 9.47 -8.49 -37.57
CA ASN A 486 8.95 -9.68 -38.26
C ASN A 486 9.92 -10.23 -39.30
N SER A 487 10.55 -9.37 -40.12
CA SER A 487 11.50 -9.86 -41.13
C SER A 487 12.73 -10.50 -40.50
N VAL A 488 13.29 -9.90 -39.43
CA VAL A 488 14.44 -10.45 -38.72
C VAL A 488 14.12 -11.83 -38.14
N ILE A 489 12.95 -11.94 -37.52
CA ILE A 489 12.48 -13.17 -36.87
C ILE A 489 12.19 -14.26 -37.91
N ILE A 490 11.55 -13.91 -39.03
CA ILE A 490 11.28 -14.85 -40.13
C ILE A 490 12.57 -15.30 -40.82
N ASP A 491 13.50 -14.38 -41.08
CA ASP A 491 14.80 -14.70 -41.69
C ASP A 491 15.59 -15.68 -40.78
N ALA A 492 15.52 -15.50 -39.46
CA ALA A 492 16.18 -16.36 -38.48
C ALA A 492 15.64 -17.81 -38.45
N LEU A 493 14.42 -18.06 -38.96
CA LEU A 493 13.87 -19.42 -39.06
C LEU A 493 14.68 -20.33 -39.97
N ASN A 494 15.47 -19.77 -40.91
CA ASN A 494 16.34 -20.59 -41.77
C ASN A 494 17.38 -21.36 -40.95
N ASP A 495 17.82 -20.80 -39.83
CA ASP A 495 18.95 -21.34 -39.05
C ASP A 495 18.51 -21.84 -37.66
N ILE A 496 17.42 -21.29 -37.11
CA ILE A 496 17.07 -21.46 -35.69
C ILE A 496 15.58 -21.80 -35.57
N TYR A 497 15.20 -22.58 -34.56
CA TYR A 497 13.79 -22.79 -34.20
C TYR A 497 13.30 -21.69 -33.24
N ILE A 498 12.15 -21.09 -33.56
CA ILE A 498 11.53 -20.05 -32.74
C ILE A 498 10.06 -20.42 -32.55
N PRO A 499 9.58 -20.66 -31.31
CA PRO A 499 8.16 -20.89 -31.08
C PRO A 499 7.35 -19.62 -31.35
N ILE A 500 6.36 -19.69 -32.25
CA ILE A 500 5.47 -18.55 -32.54
C ILE A 500 4.76 -18.00 -31.29
N VAL A 501 4.45 -18.88 -30.32
CA VAL A 501 3.81 -18.49 -29.06
C VAL A 501 4.65 -17.47 -28.27
N ASN A 502 5.98 -17.54 -28.38
CA ASN A 502 6.89 -16.60 -27.72
C ASN A 502 6.86 -15.24 -28.44
N ILE A 503 6.67 -15.20 -29.75
CA ILE A 503 6.52 -13.96 -30.52
C ILE A 503 5.21 -13.27 -30.13
N ILE A 504 4.13 -14.04 -30.02
CA ILE A 504 2.82 -13.52 -29.60
C ILE A 504 2.95 -12.91 -28.20
N ALA A 505 3.47 -13.66 -27.23
CA ALA A 505 3.62 -13.17 -25.86
C ALA A 505 4.59 -11.97 -25.74
N ALA A 506 5.61 -11.89 -26.60
CA ALA A 506 6.59 -10.81 -26.55
C ALA A 506 6.06 -9.46 -27.10
N PHE A 507 5.20 -9.49 -28.11
CA PHE A 507 4.85 -8.29 -28.87
C PHE A 507 3.35 -8.00 -29.02
N TYR A 508 2.48 -8.88 -28.55
CA TYR A 508 1.03 -8.71 -28.68
C TYR A 508 0.39 -8.62 -27.29
N ASP A 509 -0.48 -7.62 -27.11
CA ASP A 509 -1.25 -7.50 -25.87
C ASP A 509 -2.42 -8.49 -25.81
N GLU A 510 -3.19 -8.45 -24.73
CA GLU A 510 -4.38 -9.28 -24.52
C GLU A 510 -5.46 -9.15 -25.62
N ASN A 511 -5.45 -8.06 -26.37
CA ASN A 511 -6.34 -7.82 -27.52
C ASN A 511 -5.63 -8.06 -28.86
N PHE A 512 -4.46 -8.71 -28.83
CA PHE A 512 -3.60 -9.00 -29.97
C PHE A 512 -3.19 -7.75 -30.77
N ASN A 513 -3.09 -6.59 -30.13
CA ASN A 513 -2.49 -5.42 -30.77
C ASN A 513 -0.97 -5.50 -30.68
N PHE A 514 -0.29 -5.18 -31.78
CA PHE A 514 1.17 -5.19 -31.83
C PHE A 514 1.76 -4.02 -31.06
N ARG A 515 2.49 -4.31 -29.98
CA ARG A 515 3.14 -3.35 -29.08
C ARG A 515 4.65 -3.47 -29.23
N LYS A 516 5.25 -2.42 -29.80
CA LYS A 516 6.69 -2.38 -30.12
C LYS A 516 7.43 -1.16 -29.58
N ASN A 517 6.71 -0.10 -29.20
CA ASN A 517 7.33 1.18 -28.86
C ASN A 517 8.31 1.07 -27.69
N GLY A 518 7.95 0.35 -26.62
CA GLY A 518 8.86 0.11 -25.50
C GLY A 518 10.11 -0.66 -25.91
N THR A 519 9.97 -1.74 -26.70
CA THR A 519 11.11 -2.47 -27.27
C THR A 519 11.99 -1.55 -28.12
N ASN A 520 11.40 -0.75 -29.00
CA ASN A 520 12.13 0.17 -29.88
C ASN A 520 12.93 1.20 -29.07
N GLU A 521 12.34 1.75 -28.00
CA GLU A 521 13.03 2.69 -27.11
C GLU A 521 14.21 2.05 -26.38
N LEU A 522 14.05 0.82 -25.89
CA LEU A 522 15.15 0.09 -25.23
C LEU A 522 16.26 -0.31 -26.21
N LEU A 523 15.91 -0.79 -27.40
CA LEU A 523 16.91 -1.10 -28.43
C LEU A 523 17.64 0.15 -28.92
N ARG A 524 16.95 1.28 -28.99
CA ARG A 524 17.58 2.55 -29.35
C ARG A 524 18.65 2.94 -28.33
N ILE A 525 18.38 2.78 -27.03
CA ILE A 525 19.41 2.93 -25.98
C ILE A 525 20.57 1.99 -26.25
N PHE A 526 20.32 0.68 -26.42
CA PHE A 526 21.36 -0.31 -26.68
C PHE A 526 22.25 0.05 -27.89
N PHE A 527 21.64 0.39 -29.02
CA PHE A 527 22.36 0.69 -30.26
C PHE A 527 23.00 2.09 -30.29
N SER A 528 22.65 2.98 -29.36
CA SER A 528 23.31 4.26 -29.13
C SER A 528 24.58 4.14 -28.26
N GLN A 529 24.81 3.00 -27.60
CA GLN A 529 26.01 2.82 -26.76
C GLN A 529 27.30 2.88 -27.62
N PRO A 530 28.37 3.56 -27.15
CA PRO A 530 29.67 3.61 -27.82
C PRO A 530 30.28 2.22 -28.03
N ILE A 531 30.13 1.35 -27.04
CA ILE A 531 30.58 -0.04 -27.06
C ILE A 531 29.33 -0.92 -26.98
N GLN A 532 29.13 -1.75 -27.99
CA GLN A 532 27.95 -2.63 -28.10
C GLN A 532 28.38 -4.06 -27.79
N PRO A 533 27.90 -4.64 -26.68
CA PRO A 533 28.23 -6.03 -26.39
C PRO A 533 27.60 -6.94 -27.44
N GLN A 534 28.28 -8.04 -27.73
CA GLN A 534 27.75 -9.10 -28.59
C GLN A 534 26.97 -10.08 -27.71
N PHE A 535 25.72 -10.34 -28.07
CA PHE A 535 24.92 -11.33 -27.35
C PHE A 535 24.92 -12.65 -28.11
N ALA A 536 25.41 -13.69 -27.45
CA ALA A 536 25.17 -15.06 -27.90
C ALA A 536 23.67 -15.33 -27.92
N TYR A 537 23.20 -15.98 -28.99
CA TYR A 537 21.82 -16.42 -29.07
C TYR A 537 21.54 -17.43 -27.95
N SER A 538 20.41 -17.21 -27.28
CA SER A 538 19.81 -18.14 -26.36
C SER A 538 18.32 -18.23 -26.71
N PRO A 539 17.71 -19.44 -26.74
CA PRO A 539 16.29 -19.59 -26.97
C PRO A 539 15.48 -18.75 -25.98
N LEU A 540 14.59 -17.91 -26.50
CA LEU A 540 13.63 -17.19 -25.66
C LEU A 540 12.60 -18.20 -25.16
N ASN A 541 12.43 -18.30 -23.85
CA ASN A 541 11.39 -19.11 -23.23
C ASN A 541 10.47 -18.22 -22.40
N ILE A 542 9.28 -17.92 -22.91
CA ILE A 542 8.27 -17.17 -22.18
C ILE A 542 7.22 -18.19 -21.71
N ALA A 543 7.09 -18.35 -20.40
CA ALA A 543 6.01 -19.13 -19.82
C ALA A 543 4.67 -18.48 -20.24
N THR A 544 3.98 -19.09 -21.19
CA THR A 544 2.78 -18.51 -21.81
C THR A 544 1.47 -18.95 -21.15
N GLY A 545 1.55 -19.71 -20.05
CA GLY A 545 0.40 -20.35 -19.43
C GLY A 545 -0.26 -21.35 -20.40
N ASP A 546 -1.22 -22.13 -19.91
CA ASP A 546 -1.96 -23.05 -20.79
C ASP A 546 -3.06 -22.28 -21.55
N ASN A 547 -2.67 -21.45 -22.52
CA ASN A 547 -3.62 -20.69 -23.34
C ASN A 547 -4.15 -21.56 -24.49
N SER A 548 -5.13 -22.41 -24.17
CA SER A 548 -5.76 -23.34 -25.12
C SER A 548 -6.37 -22.66 -26.34
N LEU A 549 -6.74 -21.37 -26.28
CA LEU A 549 -7.23 -20.60 -27.43
C LEU A 549 -6.11 -20.30 -28.42
N ILE A 550 -5.00 -19.71 -27.94
CA ILE A 550 -3.83 -19.40 -28.77
C ILE A 550 -3.27 -20.69 -29.40
N GLN A 551 -3.17 -21.78 -28.63
CA GLN A 551 -2.67 -23.06 -29.13
C GLN A 551 -3.58 -23.66 -30.22
N ARG A 552 -4.91 -23.61 -30.05
CA ARG A 552 -5.86 -24.05 -31.09
C ARG A 552 -5.75 -23.20 -32.35
N TRP A 553 -5.63 -21.89 -32.19
CA TRP A 553 -5.48 -20.96 -33.30
C TRP A 553 -4.18 -21.19 -34.09
N ILE A 554 -3.05 -21.33 -33.39
CA ILE A 554 -1.75 -21.70 -34.01
C ILE A 554 -1.87 -23.04 -34.73
N LYS A 555 -2.50 -24.05 -34.11
CA LYS A 555 -2.69 -25.38 -34.71
C LYS A 555 -3.52 -25.30 -35.99
N LYS A 556 -4.55 -24.45 -36.04
CA LYS A 556 -5.37 -24.21 -37.24
C LYS A 556 -4.52 -23.65 -38.38
N ILE A 557 -3.74 -22.60 -38.13
CA ILE A 557 -2.90 -21.97 -39.16
C ILE A 557 -1.77 -22.91 -39.60
N ARG A 558 -1.18 -23.67 -38.68
CA ARG A 558 -0.16 -24.68 -39.02
C ARG A 558 -0.73 -25.81 -39.89
N ALA A 559 -1.97 -26.23 -39.64
CA ALA A 559 -2.64 -27.22 -40.49
C ALA A 559 -2.84 -26.70 -41.92
N PHE A 560 -3.24 -25.43 -42.07
CA PHE A 560 -3.29 -24.79 -43.39
C PHE A 560 -1.91 -24.74 -44.08
N ALA A 561 -0.86 -24.33 -43.36
CA ALA A 561 0.49 -24.27 -43.94
C ALA A 561 0.98 -25.64 -44.45
N ARG A 562 0.65 -26.72 -43.72
CA ARG A 562 0.95 -28.11 -44.12
C ARG A 562 0.16 -28.56 -45.34
N ASP A 563 -1.14 -28.25 -45.39
CA ASP A 563 -1.97 -28.56 -46.56
C ASP A 563 -1.46 -27.84 -47.82
N TYR A 564 -1.05 -26.58 -47.69
CA TYR A 564 -0.46 -25.84 -48.80
C TYR A 564 0.87 -26.45 -49.27
N GLN A 565 1.72 -26.88 -48.34
CA GLN A 565 2.95 -27.60 -48.67
C GLN A 565 2.65 -28.91 -49.41
N ALA A 566 1.66 -29.68 -48.96
CA ALA A 566 1.25 -30.93 -49.59
C ALA A 566 0.78 -30.69 -51.03
N TYR A 567 -0.11 -29.71 -51.24
CA TYR A 567 -0.53 -29.27 -52.57
C TYR A 567 0.68 -28.92 -53.46
N TYR A 568 1.59 -28.08 -52.96
CA TYR A 568 2.73 -27.63 -53.75
C TYR A 568 3.65 -28.79 -54.13
N TYR A 569 3.89 -29.72 -53.21
CA TYR A 569 4.68 -30.91 -53.48
C TYR A 569 4.00 -31.83 -54.48
N ALA A 570 2.68 -32.09 -54.36
CA ALA A 570 1.95 -32.89 -55.34
C ALA A 570 2.05 -32.30 -56.75
N LYS A 571 1.86 -30.99 -56.89
CA LYS A 571 1.86 -30.29 -58.19
C LYS A 571 3.25 -30.18 -58.84
N TYR A 572 4.31 -30.04 -58.06
CA TYR A 572 5.65 -29.72 -58.57
C TYR A 572 6.71 -30.79 -58.27
N LYS A 573 6.32 -31.97 -57.78
CA LYS A 573 7.23 -33.13 -57.60
C LYS A 573 7.83 -33.55 -58.94
N ASN A 574 9.12 -33.87 -58.94
CA ASN A 574 9.78 -34.36 -60.15
C ASN A 574 9.32 -35.80 -60.44
N ILE A 575 8.62 -36.00 -61.56
CA ILE A 575 8.02 -37.28 -61.96
C ILE A 575 9.10 -38.37 -62.18
N GLY A 576 10.28 -38.00 -62.67
CA GLY A 576 11.35 -38.95 -63.00
C GLY A 576 12.22 -39.38 -61.82
N THR A 577 12.37 -38.54 -60.80
CA THR A 577 13.26 -38.81 -59.63
C THR A 577 12.53 -38.95 -58.31
N GLY A 578 11.23 -38.60 -58.26
CA GLY A 578 10.44 -38.57 -57.04
C GLY A 578 10.84 -37.46 -56.04
N ASN A 579 11.85 -36.64 -56.37
CA ASN A 579 12.37 -35.63 -55.47
C ASN A 579 11.37 -34.49 -55.23
N LEU A 580 11.22 -34.13 -53.95
CA LEU A 580 10.39 -33.01 -53.53
C LEU A 580 11.04 -31.65 -53.88
N PRO A 581 10.26 -30.65 -54.31
CA PRO A 581 10.77 -29.35 -54.74
C PRO A 581 11.10 -28.40 -53.57
N LEU A 582 11.83 -28.88 -52.55
CA LEU A 582 12.04 -28.19 -51.27
C LEU A 582 12.59 -26.76 -51.42
N LYS A 583 13.67 -26.58 -52.20
CA LYS A 583 14.27 -25.25 -52.46
C LYS A 583 13.34 -24.33 -53.24
N LYS A 584 12.53 -24.87 -54.16
CA LYS A 584 11.59 -24.11 -54.98
C LYS A 584 10.42 -23.62 -54.11
N PHE A 585 9.89 -24.50 -53.25
CA PHE A 585 8.83 -24.15 -52.30
C PHE A 585 9.28 -23.05 -51.32
N ASN A 586 10.46 -23.19 -50.72
CA ASN A 586 11.00 -22.16 -49.83
C ASN A 586 11.15 -20.80 -50.54
N LYS A 587 11.64 -20.78 -51.80
CA LYS A 587 11.69 -19.54 -52.61
C LYS A 587 10.30 -18.96 -52.89
N THR A 588 9.30 -19.79 -53.18
CA THR A 588 7.91 -19.33 -53.37
C THR A 588 7.37 -18.70 -52.08
N VAL A 589 7.60 -19.33 -50.93
CA VAL A 589 7.20 -18.80 -49.61
C VAL A 589 7.94 -17.49 -49.30
N ASP A 590 9.25 -17.41 -49.58
CA ASP A 590 10.01 -16.17 -49.40
C ASP A 590 9.47 -15.03 -50.28
N SER A 591 9.06 -15.30 -51.52
CA SER A 591 8.41 -14.31 -52.38
C SER A 591 7.08 -13.84 -51.80
N PHE A 592 6.25 -14.78 -51.32
CA PHE A 592 4.96 -14.48 -50.69
C PHE A 592 5.10 -13.58 -49.46
N ILE A 593 6.09 -13.86 -48.60
CA ILE A 593 6.32 -13.09 -47.36
C ILE A 593 6.78 -11.65 -47.67
N ASN A 594 7.52 -11.45 -48.76
CA ASN A 594 8.02 -10.14 -49.16
C ASN A 594 6.96 -9.27 -49.86
N GLU A 595 5.92 -9.88 -50.47
CA GLU A 595 4.81 -9.18 -51.15
C GLU A 595 3.70 -8.71 -50.20
N ARG A 596 3.95 -7.61 -49.48
CA ARG A 596 3.01 -7.07 -48.48
C ARG A 596 1.74 -6.44 -49.07
N ASP A 597 1.87 -5.79 -50.22
CA ASP A 597 0.77 -5.03 -50.83
C ASP A 597 -0.27 -5.97 -51.46
N ASN A 598 0.17 -7.15 -51.93
CA ASN A 598 -0.66 -8.15 -52.58
C ASN A 598 -1.04 -9.33 -51.67
N PHE A 599 -0.72 -9.26 -50.36
CA PHE A 599 -0.86 -10.40 -49.44
C PHE A 599 -2.24 -11.08 -49.51
N TYR A 600 -3.33 -10.31 -49.53
CA TYR A 600 -4.69 -10.87 -49.58
C TYR A 600 -5.00 -11.57 -50.90
N MET A 601 -4.55 -11.00 -52.02
CA MET A 601 -4.75 -11.62 -53.34
C MET A 601 -3.99 -12.94 -53.42
N LEU A 602 -2.72 -12.92 -53.00
CA LEU A 602 -1.88 -14.11 -52.96
C LEU A 602 -2.42 -15.17 -51.99
N LEU A 603 -2.94 -14.75 -50.82
CA LEU A 603 -3.54 -15.66 -49.86
C LEU A 603 -4.82 -16.32 -50.42
N ASN A 604 -5.68 -15.55 -51.10
CA ASN A 604 -6.85 -16.10 -51.79
C ASN A 604 -6.47 -17.13 -52.85
N GLU A 605 -5.46 -16.83 -53.67
CA GLU A 605 -4.96 -17.75 -54.69
C GLU A 605 -4.41 -19.04 -54.06
N ILE A 606 -3.63 -18.92 -53.00
CA ILE A 606 -3.08 -20.07 -52.27
C ILE A 606 -4.20 -20.91 -51.67
N ILE A 607 -5.20 -20.29 -51.03
CA ILE A 607 -6.35 -20.98 -50.43
C ILE A 607 -7.16 -21.72 -51.49
N PHE A 608 -7.49 -21.05 -52.60
CA PHE A 608 -8.24 -21.64 -53.70
C PHE A 608 -7.54 -22.90 -54.22
N ASN A 609 -6.26 -22.77 -54.59
CA ASN A 609 -5.48 -23.90 -55.11
C ASN A 609 -5.35 -25.05 -54.09
N THR A 610 -5.20 -24.73 -52.81
CA THR A 610 -5.10 -25.73 -51.75
C THR A 610 -6.43 -26.46 -51.53
N ASN A 611 -7.56 -25.75 -51.56
CA ASN A 611 -8.88 -26.36 -51.44
C ASN A 611 -9.21 -27.26 -52.63
N GLU A 612 -8.91 -26.85 -53.86
CA GLU A 612 -9.14 -27.69 -55.04
C GLU A 612 -8.36 -29.00 -54.94
N TYR A 613 -7.08 -28.94 -54.55
CA TYR A 613 -6.28 -30.14 -54.28
C TYR A 613 -6.89 -31.04 -53.20
N ILE A 614 -7.36 -30.48 -52.09
CA ILE A 614 -7.98 -31.26 -51.01
C ILE A 614 -9.28 -31.93 -51.48
N LYS A 615 -10.10 -31.24 -52.28
CA LYS A 615 -11.33 -31.80 -52.83
C LYS A 615 -11.04 -32.99 -53.75
N GLU A 616 -10.01 -32.88 -54.59
CA GLU A 616 -9.56 -33.97 -55.47
C GLU A 616 -9.09 -35.20 -54.67
N GLU A 617 -8.27 -35.00 -53.63
CA GLU A 617 -7.72 -36.09 -52.81
C GLU A 617 -8.76 -36.75 -51.88
N THR A 618 -9.69 -35.96 -51.32
CA THR A 618 -10.63 -36.44 -50.29
C THR A 618 -12.02 -36.77 -50.83
N GLY A 619 -12.34 -36.38 -52.07
CA GLY A 619 -13.70 -36.45 -52.63
C GLY A 619 -14.71 -35.49 -51.96
N SER A 620 -14.24 -34.57 -51.12
CA SER A 620 -15.08 -33.54 -50.48
C SER A 620 -15.59 -32.53 -51.51
N LYS A 621 -16.81 -32.00 -51.29
CA LYS A 621 -17.36 -30.88 -52.07
C LYS A 621 -17.22 -29.53 -51.37
N GLN A 622 -16.81 -29.50 -50.11
CA GLN A 622 -16.71 -28.28 -49.31
C GLN A 622 -15.27 -27.80 -49.21
N ASP A 623 -15.10 -26.48 -49.28
CA ASP A 623 -13.82 -25.83 -48.97
C ASP A 623 -13.45 -26.06 -47.51
N LYS A 624 -12.20 -26.47 -47.26
CA LYS A 624 -11.69 -26.65 -45.90
C LYS A 624 -11.23 -25.32 -45.30
N TRP A 625 -10.70 -24.43 -46.14
CA TRP A 625 -10.10 -23.16 -45.74
C TRP A 625 -10.83 -21.99 -46.37
N SER A 626 -11.03 -20.91 -45.61
CA SER A 626 -11.48 -19.60 -46.11
C SER A 626 -10.55 -18.50 -45.62
N VAL A 627 -10.56 -17.33 -46.29
CA VAL A 627 -9.75 -16.18 -45.86
C VAL A 627 -10.26 -15.67 -44.52
N GLU A 628 -11.58 -15.57 -44.35
CA GLU A 628 -12.23 -15.12 -43.12
C GLU A 628 -11.77 -15.95 -41.92
N ASP A 629 -11.71 -17.27 -42.10
CA ASP A 629 -11.32 -18.22 -41.08
C ASP A 629 -9.86 -18.12 -40.62
N LEU A 630 -8.95 -17.75 -41.53
CA LEU A 630 -7.52 -17.59 -41.26
C LEU A 630 -7.17 -16.16 -40.81
N MET A 631 -8.02 -15.19 -41.13
CA MET A 631 -7.87 -13.78 -40.78
C MET A 631 -8.63 -13.39 -39.51
N THR A 632 -9.12 -14.39 -38.76
CA THR A 632 -9.70 -14.24 -37.44
C THR A 632 -8.66 -14.57 -36.37
N ASP A 633 -8.50 -13.70 -35.38
CA ASP A 633 -7.54 -13.85 -34.29
C ASP A 633 -8.01 -14.88 -33.22
N PRO A 634 -7.21 -15.17 -32.19
CA PRO A 634 -7.57 -16.19 -31.18
C PRO A 634 -8.87 -15.94 -30.40
N ILE A 635 -9.38 -14.71 -30.38
CA ILE A 635 -10.61 -14.32 -29.66
C ILE A 635 -11.79 -14.05 -30.59
N GLY A 636 -11.64 -14.27 -31.90
CA GLY A 636 -12.73 -14.14 -32.87
C GLY A 636 -12.80 -12.80 -33.57
N ASN A 637 -11.82 -11.90 -33.40
CA ASN A 637 -11.82 -10.58 -34.03
C ASN A 637 -11.03 -10.57 -35.34
N SER A 638 -11.40 -9.66 -36.24
CA SER A 638 -10.60 -9.37 -37.43
C SER A 638 -9.39 -8.52 -37.04
N ASN A 639 -8.23 -9.17 -36.87
CA ASN A 639 -6.96 -8.50 -36.56
C ASN A 639 -5.89 -8.88 -37.57
N ARG A 640 -5.75 -8.05 -38.61
CA ARG A 640 -4.83 -8.26 -39.71
C ARG A 640 -3.38 -8.44 -39.26
N ASN A 641 -2.91 -7.67 -38.26
CA ASN A 641 -1.49 -7.67 -37.90
C ASN A 641 -1.03 -9.01 -37.30
N VAL A 642 -1.80 -9.59 -36.38
CA VAL A 642 -1.45 -10.87 -35.76
C VAL A 642 -1.65 -12.04 -36.73
N CYS A 643 -2.71 -12.03 -37.53
CA CYS A 643 -3.01 -13.09 -38.49
C CYS A 643 -1.98 -13.15 -39.63
N VAL A 644 -1.66 -12.02 -40.26
CA VAL A 644 -0.61 -11.96 -41.30
C VAL A 644 0.73 -12.45 -40.74
N THR A 645 1.08 -12.03 -39.52
CA THR A 645 2.32 -12.46 -38.87
C THR A 645 2.33 -13.97 -38.63
N ALA A 646 1.25 -14.54 -38.12
CA ALA A 646 1.18 -15.98 -37.87
C ALA A 646 1.17 -16.82 -39.14
N ILE A 647 0.42 -16.42 -40.17
CA ILE A 647 0.38 -17.11 -41.47
C ILE A 647 1.77 -17.08 -42.12
N THR A 648 2.39 -15.90 -42.24
CA THR A 648 3.73 -15.78 -42.84
C THR A 648 4.79 -16.55 -42.06
N PHE A 649 4.74 -16.50 -40.72
CA PHE A 649 5.65 -17.23 -39.86
C PHE A 649 5.51 -18.75 -40.00
N LEU A 650 4.29 -19.29 -39.92
CA LEU A 650 4.05 -20.73 -39.97
C LEU A 650 4.24 -21.31 -41.37
N LEU A 651 3.97 -20.54 -42.43
CA LEU A 651 4.35 -20.91 -43.80
C LEU A 651 5.87 -21.01 -43.94
N LYS A 652 6.61 -20.04 -43.39
CA LYS A 652 8.08 -20.09 -43.40
C LYS A 652 8.61 -21.28 -42.60
N GLU A 653 8.12 -21.48 -41.37
CA GLU A 653 8.46 -22.61 -40.49
C GLU A 653 8.29 -23.94 -41.24
N THR A 654 7.12 -24.14 -41.84
CA THR A 654 6.80 -25.35 -42.62
C THR A 654 7.70 -25.53 -43.85
N ALA A 655 8.10 -24.44 -44.50
CA ALA A 655 8.97 -24.50 -45.68
C ALA A 655 10.43 -24.85 -45.37
N VAL A 656 10.94 -24.48 -44.19
CA VAL A 656 12.33 -24.72 -43.79
C VAL A 656 12.52 -26.03 -43.02
N GLU A 657 11.49 -26.53 -42.33
CA GLU A 657 11.56 -27.76 -41.52
C GLU A 657 12.13 -28.97 -42.31
N PRO A 658 11.65 -29.31 -43.53
CA PRO A 658 12.21 -30.44 -44.28
C PRO A 658 13.62 -30.18 -44.85
N LEU A 659 14.01 -28.91 -45.02
CA LEU A 659 15.35 -28.56 -45.47
C LEU A 659 16.39 -28.79 -44.36
N LYS A 660 16.01 -28.56 -43.10
CA LYS A 660 16.85 -28.82 -41.92
C LYS A 660 17.03 -30.32 -41.68
N GLU A 661 15.94 -31.08 -41.71
CA GLU A 661 15.98 -32.55 -41.58
C GLU A 661 16.91 -33.19 -42.63
N LYS A 662 16.90 -32.69 -43.87
CA LYS A 662 17.78 -33.17 -44.93
C LYS A 662 19.25 -32.78 -44.72
N LEU A 663 19.54 -31.66 -44.05
CA LEU A 663 20.91 -31.23 -43.73
C LEU A 663 21.48 -31.97 -42.51
N GLU A 664 20.64 -32.44 -41.59
CA GLU A 664 21.05 -33.26 -40.43
C GLU A 664 21.25 -34.74 -40.79
N GLN A 665 20.68 -35.20 -41.91
CA GLN A 665 20.80 -36.58 -42.42
C GLN A 665 21.98 -36.78 -43.41
N ASN A 666 22.65 -35.71 -43.84
CA ASN A 666 23.85 -35.74 -44.69
C ASN A 666 25.05 -35.23 -43.90
#